data_AF-A0A8E4BM99-F1
#
_entry.id   AF-A0A8E4BM99-F1
#
_cell.length_a   1.000
_cell.length_b   1.000
_cell.length_c   1.000
_cell.angle_alpha   90.00
_cell.angle_beta   90.00
_cell.angle_gamma   90.00
#
_symmetry.space_group_name_H-M   'P 1'
#
loop_
_entity.id
_entity.type
_entity.pdbx_description
1 polymer ?
#
loop_
_entity_poly.entity_id
_entity_poly.type
_entity_poly.pdbx_seq_one_letter_code
_entity_poly.pdbx_strand_id
1 'polypeptide(L)'
;MHKKHNLLFSLCILLPPLVYSGLDISFDYATSPMQNNTECHHDLIDEKTHFYQEDNINSDIKDNKIEIITENNNSWVCEINCIISSKMIIPLNDLFSIVTDQERQNKVALFNFELNRHSTFNINLEDNIDITIDEDEMYILASDINSQQINYKLHPDTTAIAFIFEISNGRLAINYLESNSAKQGYLSPTLIFNAERTNNPTVFPDLAIYNNLLNGPLVMNRYLMATMSDNHRTKRGAVGVMGCLLSGPLALYNVVVHGRCNQVESAWASIKSFFGGKDKAKMQLVAGSATALKPHPAASEEAEKQSEILALTHIDLPSLYQQSLTLPAVAEACNIPLENLVSSRFPRQIDGLACGSWLSRLLADFTLLFGNSLRDWSTERLRQVLDSAIDADSTGYAGIDIGTEQRLVQGVRRGVRELGRVEAINQITRSFHYAERELAHYYLQTNGENIMPSAVQNLPLGHYVLSLDAYTPITDPIPVRIRRNGEWETSDSLAFQIEIISGEHQEEERELRTASLEVINEWFDKYYSLSYGTMLTKDKETHKEVRVPVTAADRIIYSARITSNSLKIHLEENTPGYLFVIVKINGEIIHILEAEKYQINNELQEGHYYLANFLTVPKYIIDADSDGSIRGAGTAAVHGLARYLKNKGVKFIHSDVFSDPSARVKQKLGFEHDEL
;
A
#
# COMPACT_ATOMS: atom_id res chain seq x y z
N MET A 1 3.44 -5.26 66.95
CA MET A 1 4.67 -4.79 67.64
C MET A 1 5.40 -3.87 66.66
N HIS A 2 5.87 -2.65 66.99
CA HIS A 2 6.98 -2.30 67.90
C HIS A 2 8.31 -2.98 67.47
N LYS A 3 9.44 -2.27 67.26
CA LYS A 3 9.79 -0.86 67.62
C LYS A 3 11.01 -0.34 66.83
N LYS A 4 10.98 0.96 66.42
CA LYS A 4 12.07 1.98 66.48
C LYS A 4 13.37 1.74 65.64
N HIS A 5 14.23 2.72 65.30
CA HIS A 5 14.40 4.20 65.44
C HIS A 5 15.40 4.64 64.32
N ASN A 6 15.74 5.90 63.95
CA ASN A 6 15.42 7.31 64.29
C ASN A 6 15.91 8.21 63.09
N LEU A 7 16.08 9.54 63.18
CA LEU A 7 15.09 10.65 63.24
C LEU A 7 15.85 12.00 63.32
N LEU A 8 15.71 12.87 62.31
CA LEU A 8 16.03 14.32 62.28
C LEU A 8 15.37 14.87 60.99
N PHE A 9 14.28 15.67 60.99
CA PHE A 9 14.09 17.09 61.37
C PHE A 9 14.91 18.08 60.51
N SER A 10 14.36 19.20 60.01
CA SER A 10 13.21 20.05 60.42
C SER A 10 12.37 20.49 59.18
N LEU A 11 11.02 20.67 59.17
CA LEU A 11 10.20 21.81 59.67
C LEU A 11 10.78 23.21 59.30
N CYS A 12 10.10 24.22 58.73
CA CYS A 12 8.67 24.62 58.56
C CYS A 12 8.59 25.72 57.42
N ILE A 13 7.47 26.30 56.89
CA ILE A 13 6.00 26.26 57.14
C ILE A 13 5.13 26.53 55.85
N LEU A 14 3.90 27.06 55.99
CA LEU A 14 2.77 27.26 55.05
C LEU A 14 2.73 28.59 54.23
N LEU A 15 2.20 28.53 52.97
CA LEU A 15 1.13 29.31 52.28
C LEU A 15 0.88 30.84 52.53
N PRO A 16 0.16 31.63 51.66
CA PRO A 16 -0.30 31.49 50.24
C PRO A 16 0.04 32.77 49.36
N PRO A 17 -0.55 33.04 48.15
CA PRO A 17 0.00 34.02 47.17
C PRO A 17 -0.77 35.36 46.94
N LEU A 18 -0.07 36.33 46.32
CA LEU A 18 -0.54 37.60 45.69
C LEU A 18 0.55 38.09 44.67
N VAL A 19 0.37 39.10 43.80
CA VAL A 19 -0.57 39.28 42.65
C VAL A 19 -0.12 40.48 41.77
N TYR A 20 -0.06 40.33 40.42
CA TYR A 20 0.22 41.38 39.39
C TYR A 20 1.59 42.10 39.48
N SER A 21 2.13 42.83 38.49
CA SER A 21 1.81 43.17 37.07
C SER A 21 3.12 43.16 36.25
N GLY A 22 3.23 43.16 34.92
CA GLY A 22 2.30 43.53 33.84
C GLY A 22 2.84 44.75 33.07
N LEU A 23 3.19 44.62 31.79
CA LEU A 23 3.69 45.71 30.93
C LEU A 23 3.59 45.34 29.43
N ASP A 24 2.56 45.85 28.74
CA ASP A 24 2.44 45.82 27.28
C ASP A 24 3.05 47.08 26.66
N ILE A 25 3.72 46.94 25.50
CA ILE A 25 3.94 48.03 24.54
C ILE A 25 3.74 47.47 23.12
N SER A 26 2.82 48.08 22.38
CA SER A 26 2.58 47.86 20.94
C SER A 26 2.99 49.12 20.16
N PHE A 27 3.29 49.00 18.86
CA PHE A 27 2.91 50.02 17.87
C PHE A 27 2.81 49.46 16.44
N ASP A 28 1.86 49.99 15.67
CA ASP A 28 1.55 49.64 14.27
C ASP A 28 2.58 50.13 13.25
N TYR A 29 2.50 49.59 12.02
CA TYR A 29 2.48 50.41 10.79
C TYR A 29 1.66 49.73 9.68
N ALA A 30 1.00 50.51 8.82
CA ALA A 30 0.12 50.00 7.77
C ALA A 30 0.23 50.77 6.44
N THR A 31 0.56 50.06 5.35
CA THR A 31 0.37 50.43 3.92
C THR A 31 1.16 51.67 3.41
N SER A 32 1.46 51.89 2.12
CA SER A 32 1.03 51.27 0.84
C SER A 32 2.16 51.41 -0.26
N PRO A 33 1.98 51.09 -1.56
CA PRO A 33 3.07 50.65 -2.45
C PRO A 33 3.73 51.72 -3.36
N MET A 34 4.87 51.34 -3.97
CA MET A 34 5.36 51.88 -5.26
C MET A 34 6.14 50.83 -6.07
N GLN A 35 6.17 50.99 -7.40
CA GLN A 35 7.04 50.24 -8.34
C GLN A 35 8.30 51.06 -8.67
N ASN A 36 9.47 50.42 -8.82
CA ASN A 36 10.16 50.33 -10.12
C ASN A 36 11.50 49.56 -10.09
N ASN A 37 11.87 49.11 -11.29
CA ASN A 37 13.07 48.36 -11.68
C ASN A 37 14.40 48.81 -11.06
N THR A 38 15.31 47.85 -10.85
CA THR A 38 16.73 48.00 -11.26
C THR A 38 17.34 46.62 -11.55
N GLU A 39 18.06 46.51 -12.66
CA GLU A 39 18.90 45.34 -13.00
C GLU A 39 20.28 45.45 -12.33
N CYS A 40 20.95 44.33 -12.07
CA CYS A 40 22.42 44.28 -11.90
C CYS A 40 22.98 42.89 -12.24
N HIS A 41 24.24 42.87 -12.69
CA HIS A 41 24.92 41.67 -13.19
C HIS A 41 25.48 40.77 -12.08
N HIS A 42 25.72 39.50 -12.42
CA HIS A 42 26.75 38.67 -11.80
C HIS A 42 27.94 38.55 -12.76
N ASP A 43 29.13 38.93 -12.29
CA ASP A 43 30.40 38.68 -12.96
C ASP A 43 31.01 37.35 -12.50
N LEU A 44 31.72 36.69 -13.41
CA LEU A 44 32.52 35.50 -13.12
C LEU A 44 33.90 35.90 -12.58
N ILE A 45 34.42 35.14 -11.61
CA ILE A 45 35.85 35.11 -11.27
C ILE A 45 36.29 33.65 -11.21
N ASP A 46 37.44 33.37 -11.83
CA ASP A 46 38.09 32.06 -12.01
C ASP A 46 39.42 32.03 -11.20
N GLU A 47 40.19 30.96 -11.33
CA GLU A 47 41.49 30.67 -10.71
C GLU A 47 41.43 30.17 -9.23
N LYS A 48 42.34 29.31 -8.74
CA LYS A 48 43.63 28.84 -9.31
C LYS A 48 44.02 27.43 -8.81
N THR A 49 44.79 26.69 -9.61
CA THR A 49 45.35 25.36 -9.28
C THR A 49 46.81 25.45 -8.82
N HIS A 50 47.25 24.55 -7.92
CA HIS A 50 48.66 24.34 -7.55
C HIS A 50 48.98 22.84 -7.30
N PHE A 51 50.17 22.42 -7.74
CA PHE A 51 50.76 21.08 -7.56
C PHE A 51 52.00 21.17 -6.67
N TYR A 52 52.23 20.19 -5.78
CA TYR A 52 53.53 19.71 -5.25
C TYR A 52 53.26 18.42 -4.44
N GLN A 53 54.17 17.48 -4.19
CA GLN A 53 55.22 16.82 -5.01
C GLN A 53 55.63 15.55 -4.23
N GLU A 54 56.10 14.50 -4.90
CA GLU A 54 56.53 13.24 -4.25
C GLU A 54 57.81 13.41 -3.41
N ASP A 55 57.91 12.64 -2.33
CA ASP A 55 59.18 12.27 -1.69
C ASP A 55 59.08 10.84 -1.14
N ASN A 56 60.15 10.05 -1.23
CA ASN A 56 60.07 8.58 -1.21
C ASN A 56 61.15 7.94 -0.33
N ILE A 57 60.76 7.31 0.79
CA ILE A 57 61.66 6.60 1.70
C ILE A 57 61.05 5.25 2.13
N ASN A 58 61.84 4.18 2.00
CA ASN A 58 61.47 2.80 2.33
C ASN A 58 62.37 2.25 3.45
N SER A 59 61.78 1.66 4.49
CA SER A 59 62.48 0.74 5.40
C SER A 59 61.55 -0.32 6.00
N ASP A 60 61.52 -1.48 5.34
CA ASP A 60 61.06 -2.80 5.79
C ASP A 60 61.11 -3.05 7.32
N ILE A 61 59.96 -3.45 7.90
CA ILE A 61 59.84 -4.39 9.03
C ILE A 61 58.51 -5.14 8.84
N LYS A 62 58.55 -6.46 8.97
CA LYS A 62 57.39 -7.35 8.78
C LYS A 62 56.59 -7.51 10.07
N ASP A 63 55.27 -7.40 9.96
CA ASP A 63 54.37 -8.23 10.77
C ASP A 63 53.04 -8.48 10.02
N ASN A 64 52.35 -9.56 10.34
CA ASN A 64 51.23 -10.06 9.52
C ASN A 64 50.01 -9.11 9.51
N LYS A 65 49.74 -8.49 8.37
CA LYS A 65 48.50 -7.73 8.11
C LYS A 65 47.95 -8.11 6.74
N ILE A 66 46.62 -8.23 6.62
CA ILE A 66 45.95 -8.44 5.34
C ILE A 66 45.88 -7.08 4.65
N GLU A 67 46.59 -6.93 3.53
CA GLU A 67 46.45 -5.77 2.66
C GLU A 67 45.12 -5.86 1.92
N ILE A 68 44.24 -4.89 2.17
CA ILE A 68 43.14 -4.55 1.28
C ILE A 68 43.64 -3.37 0.46
N ILE A 69 43.81 -3.57 -0.84
CA ILE A 69 44.26 -2.53 -1.77
C ILE A 69 43.10 -1.56 -1.99
N THR A 70 43.15 -0.41 -1.32
CA THR A 70 42.22 0.71 -1.53
C THR A 70 42.88 1.73 -2.46
N GLU A 71 42.64 1.62 -3.76
CA GLU A 71 43.10 2.64 -4.73
C GLU A 71 42.14 3.84 -4.79
N ASN A 72 42.74 5.02 -4.75
CA ASN A 72 42.18 6.37 -4.86
C ASN A 72 41.20 6.88 -3.79
N ASN A 73 41.56 8.05 -3.26
CA ASN A 73 40.75 8.84 -2.36
C ASN A 73 39.58 9.51 -3.09
N ASN A 74 38.38 9.33 -2.55
CA ASN A 74 37.53 10.48 -2.23
C ASN A 74 37.07 10.30 -0.77
N SER A 75 37.38 11.24 0.11
CA SER A 75 37.14 11.08 1.54
C SER A 75 35.70 11.44 1.91
N TRP A 76 34.83 10.44 1.96
CA TRP A 76 33.45 10.58 2.42
C TRP A 76 33.40 10.39 3.94
N VAL A 77 33.30 11.50 4.66
CA VAL A 77 33.85 11.65 6.02
C VAL A 77 33.05 10.93 7.13
N CYS A 78 31.94 10.27 6.83
CA CYS A 78 31.15 9.58 7.85
C CYS A 78 30.34 8.39 7.33
N GLU A 79 30.66 7.18 7.82
CA GLU A 79 29.85 5.96 7.63
C GLU A 79 28.81 5.73 8.74
N ILE A 80 29.03 6.30 9.94
CA ILE A 80 28.30 5.99 11.18
C ILE A 80 28.13 7.28 12.00
N ASN A 81 26.91 7.53 12.49
CA ASN A 81 26.52 8.66 13.35
C ASN A 81 26.79 10.06 12.75
N CYS A 82 26.32 10.28 11.52
CA CYS A 82 26.58 11.49 10.74
C CYS A 82 25.62 12.63 11.11
N ILE A 83 26.19 13.71 11.63
CA ILE A 83 25.44 14.89 12.09
C ILE A 83 25.13 15.79 10.88
N ILE A 84 23.90 15.73 10.38
CA ILE A 84 23.41 16.54 9.26
C ILE A 84 22.81 17.82 9.85
N SER A 85 23.61 18.90 9.87
CA SER A 85 23.17 20.18 10.45
C SER A 85 22.12 20.87 9.59
N SER A 86 22.32 20.99 8.27
CA SER A 86 21.42 21.74 7.37
C SER A 86 21.26 21.12 5.99
N LYS A 87 22.36 20.83 5.28
CA LYS A 87 22.34 20.05 4.03
C LYS A 87 23.49 19.06 3.99
N MET A 88 23.23 17.86 3.48
CA MET A 88 24.22 16.88 3.04
C MET A 88 23.88 16.48 1.59
N ILE A 89 24.89 16.23 0.76
CA ILE A 89 24.72 15.62 -0.56
C ILE A 89 25.58 14.37 -0.59
N ILE A 90 25.03 13.30 -1.16
CA ILE A 90 25.63 11.98 -1.28
C ILE A 90 25.64 11.66 -2.80
N PRO A 91 26.75 11.96 -3.52
CA PRO A 91 26.95 11.55 -4.91
C PRO A 91 26.90 10.04 -5.20
N LEU A 92 25.69 9.51 -5.41
CA LEU A 92 25.46 8.07 -5.52
C LEU A 92 25.95 7.51 -6.85
N ASN A 93 25.83 8.27 -7.93
CA ASN A 93 26.34 7.83 -9.21
C ASN A 93 27.85 7.55 -9.15
N ASP A 94 28.60 8.46 -8.54
CA ASP A 94 30.05 8.38 -8.42
C ASP A 94 30.48 7.17 -7.59
N LEU A 95 29.86 6.93 -6.42
CA LEU A 95 30.20 5.77 -5.59
C LEU A 95 29.91 4.43 -6.28
N PHE A 96 28.81 4.32 -7.03
CA PHE A 96 28.55 3.11 -7.82
C PHE A 96 29.42 3.01 -9.09
N SER A 97 29.99 4.11 -9.60
CA SER A 97 30.83 4.11 -10.81
C SER A 97 32.21 3.46 -10.60
N ILE A 98 32.67 3.35 -9.35
CA ILE A 98 33.98 2.81 -8.97
C ILE A 98 34.10 1.31 -9.28
N VAL A 99 32.99 0.59 -9.46
CA VAL A 99 32.97 -0.87 -9.68
C VAL A 99 32.81 -1.19 -11.18
N THR A 100 33.93 -1.51 -11.82
CA THR A 100 34.17 -1.41 -13.28
C THR A 100 33.50 -2.46 -14.19
N ASP A 101 32.38 -3.10 -13.82
CA ASP A 101 31.78 -4.20 -14.61
C ASP A 101 30.24 -4.35 -14.43
N GLN A 102 29.52 -3.22 -14.30
CA GLN A 102 28.16 -3.20 -13.69
C GLN A 102 27.06 -2.44 -14.47
N GLU A 103 27.04 -2.45 -15.81
CA GLU A 103 25.87 -1.95 -16.57
C GLU A 103 24.58 -2.78 -16.37
N ARG A 104 24.68 -3.96 -15.74
CA ARG A 104 23.60 -4.96 -15.57
C ARG A 104 23.64 -5.60 -14.18
N GLN A 105 23.56 -4.74 -13.16
CA GLN A 105 23.45 -5.14 -11.76
C GLN A 105 22.51 -4.17 -11.04
N ASN A 106 21.60 -4.68 -10.21
CA ASN A 106 20.79 -3.83 -9.35
C ASN A 106 21.71 -3.10 -8.36
N LYS A 107 21.46 -1.80 -8.19
CA LYS A 107 22.18 -0.94 -7.23
C LYS A 107 21.28 -0.68 -6.03
N VAL A 108 21.80 -0.81 -4.82
CA VAL A 108 21.01 -0.75 -3.58
C VAL A 108 21.72 0.13 -2.55
N ALA A 109 21.02 1.12 -1.99
CA ALA A 109 21.54 2.02 -0.95
C ALA A 109 20.61 2.06 0.28
N LEU A 110 21.15 1.79 1.46
CA LEU A 110 20.49 1.88 2.77
C LEU A 110 20.95 3.16 3.48
N PHE A 111 20.03 3.91 4.08
CA PHE A 111 20.30 5.03 4.99
C PHE A 111 19.46 4.87 6.26
N ASN A 112 20.01 5.16 7.44
CA ASN A 112 19.31 5.02 8.72
C ASN A 112 19.44 6.29 9.57
N PHE A 113 18.31 6.86 9.99
CA PHE A 113 18.20 8.13 10.69
C PHE A 113 17.61 7.95 12.10
N GLU A 114 18.12 8.68 13.09
CA GLU A 114 17.47 8.80 14.40
C GLU A 114 16.34 9.82 14.35
N LEU A 115 15.19 9.48 14.95
CA LEU A 115 14.03 10.35 15.06
C LEU A 115 13.81 10.80 16.52
N ASN A 116 13.35 12.03 16.66
CA ASN A 116 12.84 12.63 17.87
C ASN A 116 11.51 13.35 17.56
N ARG A 117 10.78 13.77 18.59
CA ARG A 117 9.41 14.34 18.47
C ARG A 117 9.29 15.65 17.66
N HIS A 118 10.39 16.24 17.23
CA HIS A 118 10.42 17.43 16.38
C HIS A 118 11.25 17.20 15.10
N SER A 119 11.47 15.94 14.68
CA SER A 119 12.27 15.65 13.49
C SER A 119 11.55 16.11 12.23
N THR A 120 11.97 17.24 11.69
CA THR A 120 11.50 17.79 10.42
C THR A 120 12.67 17.82 9.44
N PHE A 121 12.65 16.94 8.44
CA PHE A 121 13.71 16.86 7.43
C PHE A 121 13.21 16.28 6.11
N ASN A 122 13.99 16.50 5.07
CA ASN A 122 13.67 16.15 3.70
C ASN A 122 14.82 15.32 3.09
N ILE A 123 14.46 14.29 2.35
CA ILE A 123 15.35 13.47 1.53
C ILE A 123 14.87 13.61 0.09
N ASN A 124 15.68 14.23 -0.75
CA ASN A 124 15.42 14.42 -2.16
C ASN A 124 16.41 13.56 -2.96
N LEU A 125 15.90 12.68 -3.81
CA LEU A 125 16.68 11.90 -4.77
C LEU A 125 16.47 12.54 -6.14
N GLU A 126 17.54 13.14 -6.67
CA GLU A 126 17.55 14.10 -7.78
C GLU A 126 16.55 13.77 -8.91
N ASP A 127 15.59 14.67 -9.14
CA ASP A 127 14.53 14.59 -10.15
C ASP A 127 13.76 13.24 -10.22
N ASN A 128 13.71 12.47 -9.13
CA ASN A 128 12.98 11.21 -9.06
C ASN A 128 11.98 11.16 -7.90
N ILE A 129 12.39 11.52 -6.68
CA ILE A 129 11.50 11.51 -5.52
C ILE A 129 11.89 12.52 -4.43
N ASP A 130 10.88 13.05 -3.76
CA ASP A 130 10.98 13.80 -2.52
C ASP A 130 10.29 13.03 -1.37
N ILE A 131 10.99 12.88 -0.24
CA ILE A 131 10.49 12.26 0.99
C ILE A 131 10.68 13.27 2.12
N THR A 132 9.60 13.82 2.64
CA THR A 132 9.62 14.76 3.76
C THR A 132 9.04 14.09 5.01
N ILE A 133 9.75 14.16 6.13
CA ILE A 133 9.25 13.79 7.46
C ILE A 133 8.98 15.08 8.23
N ASP A 134 7.82 15.17 8.89
CA ASP A 134 7.46 16.27 9.78
C ASP A 134 6.70 15.74 11.01
N GLU A 135 7.31 15.90 12.19
CA GLU A 135 6.87 15.35 13.49
C GLU A 135 6.49 13.85 13.48
N ASP A 136 5.21 13.49 13.33
CA ASP A 136 4.71 12.11 13.29
C ASP A 136 4.08 11.71 11.94
N GLU A 137 4.32 12.50 10.89
CA GLU A 137 3.89 12.22 9.52
C GLU A 137 5.07 12.19 8.54
N MET A 138 4.88 11.42 7.46
CA MET A 138 5.81 11.33 6.35
C MET A 138 5.05 11.46 5.03
N TYR A 139 5.59 12.31 4.17
CA TYR A 139 5.04 12.67 2.87
C TYR A 139 6.01 12.21 1.78
N ILE A 140 5.49 11.51 0.76
CA ILE A 140 6.27 11.00 -0.36
C ILE A 140 5.68 11.52 -1.67
N LEU A 141 6.49 12.22 -2.46
CA LEU A 141 6.09 12.85 -3.72
C LEU A 141 7.07 12.43 -4.83
N ALA A 142 6.58 11.72 -5.85
CA ALA A 142 7.39 11.40 -7.02
C ALA A 142 7.52 12.63 -7.94
N SER A 143 8.64 12.75 -8.65
CA SER A 143 8.88 13.89 -9.55
C SER A 143 8.05 13.87 -10.84
N ASP A 144 7.23 12.84 -11.08
CA ASP A 144 6.36 12.79 -12.25
C ASP A 144 5.24 13.85 -12.21
N ILE A 145 4.88 14.33 -13.40
CA ILE A 145 4.04 15.52 -13.62
C ILE A 145 2.60 15.40 -13.05
N ASN A 146 2.15 14.20 -12.68
CA ASN A 146 0.81 13.97 -12.12
C ASN A 146 0.82 13.18 -10.79
N SER A 147 1.97 13.05 -10.13
CA SER A 147 2.06 12.30 -8.88
C SER A 147 1.22 12.95 -7.78
N GLN A 148 0.58 12.13 -6.94
CA GLN A 148 -0.12 12.60 -5.75
C GLN A 148 0.75 12.29 -4.52
N GLN A 149 0.86 13.27 -3.62
CA GLN A 149 1.60 13.12 -2.38
C GLN A 149 1.00 11.99 -1.53
N ILE A 150 1.80 10.97 -1.25
CA ILE A 150 1.42 9.83 -0.43
C ILE A 150 1.74 10.16 1.03
N ASN A 151 0.73 10.10 1.89
CA ASN A 151 0.83 10.49 3.29
C ASN A 151 0.79 9.23 4.18
N TYR A 152 1.85 9.03 4.96
CA TYR A 152 1.96 7.99 5.97
C TYR A 152 2.01 8.62 7.37
N LYS A 153 1.33 8.00 8.33
CA LYS A 153 1.47 8.35 9.75
C LYS A 153 2.40 7.35 10.44
N LEU A 154 3.46 7.86 11.05
CA LEU A 154 4.47 7.06 11.73
C LEU A 154 3.91 6.48 13.04
N HIS A 155 4.48 5.38 13.51
CA HIS A 155 4.09 4.79 14.78
C HIS A 155 4.54 5.68 15.96
N PRO A 156 3.70 5.96 16.98
CA PRO A 156 4.04 6.91 18.06
C PRO A 156 5.28 6.58 18.91
N ASP A 157 5.76 5.33 18.83
CA ASP A 157 6.96 4.83 19.53
C ASP A 157 8.22 4.75 18.63
N THR A 158 8.15 5.22 17.37
CA THR A 158 9.27 5.19 16.44
C THR A 158 10.36 6.18 16.86
N THR A 159 11.60 5.68 16.95
CA THR A 159 12.80 6.45 17.36
C THR A 159 13.91 6.44 16.33
N ALA A 160 13.77 5.66 15.25
CA ALA A 160 14.66 5.67 14.10
C ALA A 160 13.92 5.14 12.86
N ILE A 161 14.26 5.66 11.69
CA ILE A 161 13.73 5.19 10.40
C ILE A 161 14.88 4.91 9.44
N ALA A 162 14.82 3.76 8.76
CA ALA A 162 15.79 3.39 7.74
C ALA A 162 15.12 3.29 6.38
N PHE A 163 15.73 3.85 5.33
CA PHE A 163 15.27 3.75 3.95
C PHE A 163 16.21 2.86 3.13
N ILE A 164 15.66 2.05 2.23
CA ILE A 164 16.39 1.36 1.16
C ILE A 164 15.89 1.88 -0.18
N PHE A 165 16.81 2.38 -1.01
CA PHE A 165 16.59 2.72 -2.41
C PHE A 165 17.28 1.66 -3.28
N GLU A 166 16.53 0.99 -4.15
CA GLU A 166 17.02 0.07 -5.16
C GLU A 166 16.74 0.61 -6.56
N ILE A 167 17.70 0.48 -7.47
CA ILE A 167 17.49 0.76 -8.90
C ILE A 167 17.78 -0.52 -9.69
N SER A 168 16.77 -0.94 -10.47
CA SER A 168 16.86 -2.09 -11.38
C SER A 168 16.15 -1.79 -12.68
N ASN A 169 16.82 -2.02 -13.82
CA ASN A 169 16.21 -1.95 -15.16
C ASN A 169 15.45 -0.63 -15.47
N GLY A 170 15.82 0.48 -14.84
CA GLY A 170 15.15 1.78 -14.98
C GLY A 170 13.88 1.96 -14.12
N ARG A 171 13.57 1.03 -13.21
CA ARG A 171 12.63 1.23 -12.09
C ARG A 171 13.42 1.62 -10.83
N LEU A 172 12.86 2.52 -10.04
CA LEU A 172 13.30 2.88 -8.68
C LEU A 172 12.36 2.20 -7.68
N ALA A 173 12.89 1.54 -6.66
CA ALA A 173 12.14 0.82 -5.65
C ALA A 173 12.59 1.28 -4.25
N ILE A 174 11.64 1.63 -3.38
CA ILE A 174 11.93 2.29 -2.09
C ILE A 174 11.20 1.58 -0.96
N ASN A 175 11.95 1.05 0.01
CA ASN A 175 11.39 0.63 1.29
C ASN A 175 11.77 1.64 2.37
N TYR A 176 11.00 1.68 3.45
CA TYR A 176 11.40 2.19 4.74
C TYR A 176 11.15 1.15 5.84
N LEU A 177 11.80 1.33 6.99
CA LEU A 177 11.69 0.51 8.19
C LEU A 177 11.68 1.46 9.38
N GLU A 178 10.51 1.67 9.96
CA GLU A 178 10.41 2.32 11.27
C GLU A 178 10.95 1.37 12.34
N SER A 179 11.58 1.92 13.38
CA SER A 179 12.06 1.13 14.52
C SER A 179 12.04 1.91 15.83
N ASN A 180 11.79 1.18 16.92
CA ASN A 180 11.73 1.73 18.27
C ASN A 180 13.02 1.46 19.06
N SER A 181 13.14 2.05 20.26
CA SER A 181 14.31 1.89 21.14
C SER A 181 14.58 0.43 21.58
N ALA A 182 13.55 -0.43 21.56
CA ALA A 182 13.68 -1.87 21.79
C ALA A 182 14.16 -2.65 20.54
N LYS A 183 14.42 -1.96 19.43
CA LYS A 183 14.82 -2.50 18.12
C LYS A 183 13.82 -3.51 17.54
N GLN A 184 12.53 -3.33 17.82
CA GLN A 184 11.47 -3.88 16.99
C GLN A 184 11.34 -2.99 15.75
N GLY A 185 10.95 -3.57 14.61
CA GLY A 185 10.83 -2.86 13.35
C GLY A 185 9.47 -3.06 12.69
N TYR A 186 8.93 -1.98 12.12
CA TYR A 186 7.72 -1.97 11.30
C TYR A 186 8.15 -1.67 9.86
N LEU A 187 8.16 -2.70 9.01
CA LEU A 187 8.63 -2.61 7.62
C LEU A 187 7.53 -2.02 6.73
N SER A 188 7.89 -1.10 5.84
CA SER A 188 6.98 -0.53 4.85
C SER A 188 6.86 -1.41 3.61
N PRO A 189 6.01 -1.01 2.65
CA PRO A 189 6.12 -1.54 1.30
C PRO A 189 7.35 -1.01 0.57
N THR A 190 7.83 -1.84 -0.36
CA THR A 190 8.56 -1.40 -1.55
C THR A 190 7.64 -0.56 -2.42
N LEU A 191 7.74 0.76 -2.32
CA LEU A 191 7.15 1.72 -3.23
C LEU A 191 7.97 1.69 -4.54
N ILE A 192 7.39 1.23 -5.64
CA ILE A 192 8.02 1.21 -6.96
C ILE A 192 7.62 2.49 -7.71
N PHE A 193 8.58 3.06 -8.43
CA PHE A 193 8.50 4.29 -9.22
C PHE A 193 9.14 4.07 -10.59
N ASN A 194 8.61 4.75 -11.62
CA ASN A 194 9.34 4.93 -12.87
C ASN A 194 10.41 5.96 -12.58
N ALA A 195 11.69 5.60 -12.76
CA ALA A 195 12.71 6.63 -12.78
C ALA A 195 12.49 7.54 -14.00
N GLU A 196 12.68 8.85 -13.84
CA GLU A 196 12.63 9.81 -14.94
C GLU A 196 13.64 9.38 -16.02
N ARG A 197 13.24 9.45 -17.31
CA ARG A 197 14.08 8.99 -18.43
C ARG A 197 15.18 9.99 -18.75
N THR A 198 16.14 10.12 -17.85
CA THR A 198 17.51 10.46 -18.24
C THR A 198 17.98 9.47 -19.31
N ASN A 199 18.84 9.90 -20.23
CA ASN A 199 19.18 9.10 -21.43
C ASN A 199 20.06 7.88 -21.15
N ASN A 200 20.29 7.51 -19.87
CA ASN A 200 21.07 6.36 -19.47
C ASN A 200 20.44 5.66 -18.24
N PRO A 201 19.75 4.51 -18.41
CA PRO A 201 19.00 3.82 -17.35
C PRO A 201 19.87 3.09 -16.30
N THR A 202 21.14 3.47 -16.17
CA THR A 202 22.14 2.88 -15.26
C THR A 202 22.70 3.87 -14.24
N VAL A 203 22.40 5.17 -14.38
CA VAL A 203 22.81 6.23 -13.44
C VAL A 203 22.01 6.11 -12.14
N PHE A 204 22.67 6.28 -11.00
CA PHE A 204 21.99 6.39 -9.70
C PHE A 204 21.95 7.88 -9.31
N PRO A 205 20.78 8.54 -9.30
CA PRO A 205 20.66 9.97 -8.96
C PRO A 205 21.21 10.30 -7.57
N ASP A 206 21.71 11.52 -7.40
CA ASP A 206 22.33 11.93 -6.15
C ASP A 206 21.29 12.15 -5.03
N LEU A 207 21.67 11.81 -3.79
CA LEU A 207 20.80 11.95 -2.63
C LEU A 207 21.14 13.24 -1.85
N ALA A 208 20.24 14.21 -1.89
CA ALA A 208 20.31 15.41 -1.08
C ALA A 208 19.44 15.26 0.18
N ILE A 209 20.01 15.53 1.36
CA ILE A 209 19.32 15.47 2.65
C ILE A 209 19.33 16.88 3.24
N TYR A 210 18.16 17.42 3.57
CA TYR A 210 17.97 18.76 4.14
C TYR A 210 17.35 18.66 5.53
N ASN A 211 17.99 19.24 6.54
CA ASN A 211 17.53 19.23 7.93
C ASN A 211 17.02 20.60 8.37
N ASN A 212 15.87 20.64 9.07
CA ASN A 212 15.38 21.86 9.70
C ASN A 212 16.17 22.17 11.00
N LEU A 213 17.20 23.01 10.86
CA LEU A 213 18.05 23.50 11.96
C LEU A 213 17.32 23.95 13.23
N LEU A 214 16.08 24.46 13.11
CA LEU A 214 15.30 24.95 14.24
C LEU A 214 14.97 23.84 15.26
N ASN A 215 14.90 22.59 14.80
CA ASN A 215 14.50 21.44 15.61
C ASN A 215 15.70 20.60 16.08
N GLY A 216 16.92 21.09 15.86
CA GLY A 216 18.18 20.43 16.21
C GLY A 216 18.84 19.71 15.02
N PRO A 217 19.96 19.01 15.24
CA PRO A 217 20.65 18.26 14.20
C PRO A 217 20.00 16.89 13.94
N LEU A 218 19.82 16.53 12.67
CA LEU A 218 19.50 15.17 12.25
C LEU A 218 20.74 14.28 12.38
N VAL A 219 20.57 13.04 12.86
CA VAL A 219 21.65 12.05 12.96
C VAL A 219 21.37 10.88 12.01
N MET A 220 22.16 10.77 10.94
CA MET A 220 22.18 9.59 10.08
C MET A 220 23.14 8.56 10.67
N ASN A 221 22.60 7.65 11.49
CA ASN A 221 23.35 6.61 12.21
C ASN A 221 24.13 5.65 11.31
N ARG A 222 23.70 5.41 10.06
CA ARG A 222 24.45 4.54 9.13
C ARG A 222 24.05 4.81 7.68
N TYR A 223 24.97 4.57 6.76
CA TYR A 223 24.64 4.22 5.38
C TYR A 223 25.33 2.92 4.94
N LEU A 224 24.80 2.24 3.92
CA LEU A 224 25.45 1.13 3.20
C LEU A 224 25.08 1.18 1.73
N MET A 225 25.99 0.76 0.85
CA MET A 225 25.72 0.62 -0.59
C MET A 225 26.17 -0.76 -1.07
N ALA A 226 25.36 -1.40 -1.90
CA ALA A 226 25.59 -2.75 -2.40
C ALA A 226 25.07 -2.92 -3.84
N THR A 227 25.57 -3.95 -4.53
CA THR A 227 25.24 -4.28 -5.93
C THR A 227 24.93 -5.76 -6.08
N MET A 228 24.03 -6.11 -7.01
CA MET A 228 23.47 -7.46 -7.16
C MET A 228 23.43 -7.91 -8.62
N SER A 229 23.66 -9.19 -8.90
CA SER A 229 23.54 -9.70 -10.27
C SER A 229 22.08 -9.90 -10.71
N ASP A 230 21.69 -9.32 -11.86
CA ASP A 230 20.37 -9.45 -12.51
C ASP A 230 19.80 -10.88 -12.57
N ASN A 231 20.67 -11.89 -12.64
CA ASN A 231 20.28 -13.30 -12.68
C ASN A 231 19.63 -13.80 -11.38
N HIS A 232 19.63 -13.04 -10.29
CA HIS A 232 18.84 -13.37 -9.09
C HIS A 232 17.37 -12.97 -9.25
N ARG A 233 16.70 -13.60 -10.22
CA ARG A 233 15.25 -13.62 -10.27
C ARG A 233 14.75 -14.31 -9.00
N THR A 234 14.15 -13.54 -8.09
CA THR A 234 13.49 -14.05 -6.88
C THR A 234 12.54 -15.18 -7.28
N LYS A 235 12.62 -16.31 -6.58
CA LYS A 235 11.68 -17.40 -6.80
C LYS A 235 10.31 -16.97 -6.27
N ARG A 236 9.36 -16.69 -7.18
CA ARG A 236 7.93 -16.54 -6.87
C ARG A 236 7.46 -17.64 -5.91
N GLY A 237 6.68 -17.28 -4.89
CA GLY A 237 6.21 -18.20 -3.84
C GLY A 237 7.18 -18.29 -2.66
N ALA A 238 7.44 -17.18 -1.99
CA ALA A 238 8.40 -17.09 -0.89
C ALA A 238 8.05 -16.11 0.27
N VAL A 239 6.75 -15.88 0.52
CA VAL A 239 6.05 -15.55 1.79
C VAL A 239 6.66 -14.48 2.74
N GLY A 240 5.77 -13.68 3.35
CA GLY A 240 6.09 -12.82 4.50
C GLY A 240 6.84 -13.56 5.62
N VAL A 241 7.52 -12.81 6.50
CA VAL A 241 8.59 -13.30 7.41
C VAL A 241 9.87 -13.74 6.68
N MET A 242 9.80 -14.41 5.52
CA MET A 242 10.99 -14.72 4.70
C MET A 242 11.43 -13.59 3.76
N GLY A 243 10.68 -12.49 3.65
CA GLY A 243 11.03 -11.34 2.81
C GLY A 243 12.48 -10.84 3.01
N CYS A 244 12.88 -10.58 4.27
CA CYS A 244 14.25 -10.16 4.63
C CYS A 244 15.33 -11.26 4.43
N LEU A 245 14.96 -12.45 3.95
CA LEU A 245 15.85 -13.61 3.75
C LEU A 245 16.07 -13.96 2.28
N LEU A 246 15.21 -13.47 1.39
CA LEU A 246 15.12 -13.87 -0.01
C LEU A 246 15.03 -12.67 -0.97
N SER A 247 14.55 -11.51 -0.50
CA SER A 247 14.93 -10.22 -1.07
C SER A 247 16.30 -9.83 -0.50
N GLY A 248 17.31 -9.81 -1.37
CA GLY A 248 18.67 -9.37 -1.01
C GLY A 248 18.71 -7.95 -0.42
N PRO A 249 18.04 -6.93 -1.01
CA PRO A 249 17.95 -5.59 -0.46
C PRO A 249 17.47 -5.60 0.99
N LEU A 250 16.35 -6.26 1.29
CA LEU A 250 15.77 -6.31 2.63
C LEU A 250 16.67 -6.97 3.68
N ALA A 251 17.65 -7.80 3.28
CA ALA A 251 18.65 -8.34 4.20
C ALA A 251 19.60 -7.27 4.79
N LEU A 252 19.73 -6.09 4.15
CA LEU A 252 20.49 -4.95 4.67
C LEU A 252 19.91 -4.43 6.00
N TYR A 253 18.59 -4.44 6.18
CA TYR A 253 17.93 -3.99 7.42
C TYR A 253 18.38 -4.75 8.68
N ASN A 254 19.01 -5.93 8.54
CA ASN A 254 19.61 -6.64 9.66
C ASN A 254 20.67 -5.83 10.42
N VAL A 255 21.30 -4.82 9.79
CA VAL A 255 22.26 -3.91 10.47
C VAL A 255 21.60 -2.87 11.38
N VAL A 256 20.27 -2.78 11.36
CA VAL A 256 19.46 -1.86 12.18
C VAL A 256 18.80 -2.64 13.32
N VAL A 257 17.99 -3.66 12.98
CA VAL A 257 17.04 -4.31 13.92
C VAL A 257 17.45 -5.69 14.45
N HIS A 258 18.73 -6.08 14.42
CA HIS A 258 19.22 -7.36 14.99
C HIS A 258 18.38 -8.59 14.60
N GLY A 259 18.16 -8.81 13.30
CA GLY A 259 17.42 -9.97 12.79
C GLY A 259 15.93 -10.02 13.10
N ARG A 260 15.32 -8.96 13.67
CA ARG A 260 13.90 -8.94 14.07
C ARG A 260 12.88 -8.78 12.94
N CYS A 261 13.20 -9.24 11.72
CA CYS A 261 12.16 -9.62 10.75
C CYS A 261 11.53 -10.99 11.12
N ASN A 262 11.13 -11.19 12.39
CA ASN A 262 10.58 -12.44 12.97
C ASN A 262 11.31 -13.74 12.53
N GLN A 263 12.63 -13.72 12.48
CA GLN A 263 13.43 -14.75 11.80
C GLN A 263 13.60 -16.05 12.60
N VAL A 264 13.27 -17.19 11.97
CA VAL A 264 13.65 -18.54 12.44
C VAL A 264 15.18 -18.68 12.42
N GLU A 265 15.79 -19.41 13.36
CA GLU A 265 17.27 -19.49 13.51
C GLU A 265 18.02 -19.95 12.24
N SER A 266 17.35 -20.67 11.33
CA SER A 266 17.86 -21.03 10.00
C SER A 266 18.22 -19.83 9.11
N ALA A 267 17.52 -18.70 9.26
CA ALA A 267 17.76 -17.44 8.55
C ALA A 267 19.16 -16.87 8.74
N TRP A 268 19.71 -17.02 9.95
CA TRP A 268 20.98 -16.44 10.36
C TRP A 268 22.15 -16.95 9.51
N ALA A 269 22.06 -18.18 9.00
CA ALA A 269 23.04 -18.74 8.08
C ALA A 269 23.07 -18.00 6.72
N SER A 270 21.90 -17.70 6.15
CA SER A 270 21.78 -16.96 4.88
C SER A 270 22.30 -15.53 5.03
N ILE A 271 21.90 -14.82 6.08
CA ILE A 271 22.34 -13.43 6.33
C ILE A 271 23.86 -13.38 6.60
N LYS A 272 24.41 -14.35 7.33
CA LYS A 272 25.86 -14.48 7.50
C LYS A 272 26.60 -14.86 6.22
N SER A 273 25.95 -15.55 5.28
CA SER A 273 26.48 -15.82 3.94
C SER A 273 26.49 -14.57 3.06
N PHE A 274 25.42 -13.77 3.15
CA PHE A 274 25.27 -12.47 2.48
C PHE A 274 26.36 -11.47 2.91
N PHE A 275 26.44 -11.12 4.19
CA PHE A 275 27.54 -10.27 4.72
C PHE A 275 28.93 -10.94 4.64
N GLY A 276 28.99 -12.23 4.26
CA GLY A 276 30.21 -12.99 4.04
C GLY A 276 30.64 -13.12 2.57
N GLY A 277 29.94 -12.48 1.63
CA GLY A 277 30.24 -12.52 0.19
C GLY A 277 30.07 -13.89 -0.47
N LYS A 278 29.22 -14.77 0.09
CA LYS A 278 29.07 -16.19 -0.29
C LYS A 278 27.65 -16.59 -0.67
N ASP A 279 26.74 -15.62 -0.77
CA ASP A 279 25.34 -15.88 -1.12
C ASP A 279 25.09 -16.01 -2.65
N LYS A 280 24.00 -16.68 -3.00
CA LYS A 280 23.53 -16.92 -4.37
C LYS A 280 23.16 -15.65 -5.13
N ALA A 281 22.74 -14.58 -4.46
CA ALA A 281 22.45 -13.29 -5.09
C ALA A 281 23.71 -12.53 -5.55
N LYS A 282 24.91 -13.01 -5.17
CA LYS A 282 26.21 -12.40 -5.47
C LYS A 282 26.30 -10.92 -5.09
N MET A 283 25.63 -10.55 -3.99
CA MET A 283 25.71 -9.22 -3.39
C MET A 283 27.17 -8.83 -3.10
N GLN A 284 27.57 -7.64 -3.55
CA GLN A 284 28.86 -7.02 -3.24
C GLN A 284 28.63 -5.63 -2.62
N LEU A 285 29.15 -5.40 -1.41
CA LEU A 285 29.17 -4.06 -0.82
C LEU A 285 30.13 -3.17 -1.61
N VAL A 286 29.70 -1.92 -1.82
CA VAL A 286 30.42 -0.86 -2.54
C VAL A 286 30.92 0.21 -1.58
N ALA A 287 30.11 0.58 -0.58
CA ALA A 287 30.47 1.58 0.43
C ALA A 287 29.79 1.32 1.79
N GLY A 288 30.44 1.78 2.87
CA GLY A 288 30.01 1.62 4.25
C GLY A 288 30.34 0.25 4.87
N SER A 289 30.72 0.23 6.14
CA SER A 289 31.10 -0.98 6.87
C SER A 289 29.94 -1.63 7.62
N ALA A 290 29.75 -2.94 7.43
CA ALA A 290 28.69 -3.72 8.06
C ALA A 290 29.15 -5.10 8.54
N THR A 291 28.62 -5.50 9.69
CA THR A 291 28.60 -6.90 10.14
C THR A 291 27.18 -7.26 10.50
N ALA A 292 26.75 -8.48 10.16
CA ALA A 292 25.45 -9.00 10.56
C ALA A 292 25.28 -8.91 12.09
N LEU A 293 24.22 -8.26 12.57
CA LEU A 293 23.89 -8.20 13.99
C LEU A 293 23.18 -9.48 14.40
N LYS A 294 23.69 -10.20 15.40
CA LYS A 294 23.08 -11.45 15.87
C LYS A 294 21.69 -11.16 16.47
N PRO A 295 20.67 -12.01 16.19
CA PRO A 295 19.40 -11.98 16.91
C PRO A 295 19.57 -12.02 18.43
N HIS A 296 18.84 -11.14 19.11
CA HIS A 296 18.59 -11.27 20.55
C HIS A 296 17.46 -12.28 20.78
N PRO A 297 17.54 -13.16 21.80
CA PRO A 297 16.42 -14.02 22.17
C PRO A 297 15.16 -13.19 22.49
N ALA A 298 13.99 -13.75 22.22
CA ALA A 298 12.72 -13.09 22.47
C ALA A 298 12.50 -12.88 23.98
N ALA A 299 11.95 -11.72 24.34
CA ALA A 299 11.56 -11.40 25.72
C ALA A 299 10.07 -11.69 25.90
N SER A 300 9.76 -12.93 26.28
CA SER A 300 8.41 -13.53 26.43
C SER A 300 7.68 -13.90 25.13
N GLU A 301 6.87 -14.96 25.21
CA GLU A 301 5.94 -15.44 24.18
C GLU A 301 4.79 -14.44 23.91
N GLU A 302 4.55 -13.50 24.84
CA GLU A 302 3.53 -12.46 24.71
C GLU A 302 3.97 -11.35 23.74
N ALA A 303 5.27 -11.05 23.71
CA ALA A 303 5.85 -10.14 22.73
C ALA A 303 5.82 -10.71 21.29
N GLU A 304 5.99 -12.03 21.14
CA GLU A 304 5.87 -12.69 19.83
C GLU A 304 4.44 -12.55 19.28
N LYS A 305 3.41 -12.76 20.12
CA LYS A 305 2.00 -12.54 19.74
C LYS A 305 1.66 -11.09 19.37
N GLN A 306 2.37 -10.11 19.91
CA GLN A 306 2.18 -8.70 19.54
C GLN A 306 3.02 -8.27 18.33
N SER A 307 4.10 -9.00 18.01
CA SER A 307 4.98 -8.72 16.86
C SER A 307 4.49 -9.35 15.54
N GLU A 308 3.26 -9.87 15.47
CA GLU A 308 2.57 -10.27 14.23
C GLU A 308 2.03 -9.07 13.42
N ILE A 309 2.73 -7.94 13.43
CA ILE A 309 2.40 -6.78 12.60
C ILE A 309 3.04 -7.00 11.23
N LEU A 310 2.46 -7.94 10.47
CA LEU A 310 2.63 -7.98 9.03
C LEU A 310 2.10 -6.65 8.46
N ALA A 311 2.95 -5.99 7.69
CA ALA A 311 2.72 -4.71 7.07
C ALA A 311 2.86 -4.84 5.55
N LEU A 312 2.21 -3.91 4.85
CA LEU A 312 2.17 -3.79 3.39
C LEU A 312 3.60 -3.92 2.80
N THR A 313 3.83 -4.78 1.79
CA THR A 313 5.20 -5.18 1.36
C THR A 313 5.64 -4.63 0.02
N HIS A 314 4.71 -4.31 -0.88
CA HIS A 314 4.97 -3.65 -2.16
C HIS A 314 3.78 -2.75 -2.49
N ILE A 315 4.04 -1.62 -3.16
CA ILE A 315 3.07 -0.80 -3.87
C ILE A 315 3.73 -0.39 -5.19
N ASP A 316 3.12 -0.69 -6.32
CA ASP A 316 3.56 -0.17 -7.62
C ASP A 316 2.76 1.10 -7.95
N LEU A 317 3.43 2.25 -8.00
CA LEU A 317 2.81 3.56 -8.19
C LEU A 317 2.73 4.02 -9.67
N PRO A 318 3.75 3.80 -10.53
CA PRO A 318 3.77 4.36 -11.90
C PRO A 318 2.95 3.55 -12.92
N SER A 319 2.51 2.33 -12.57
CA SER A 319 1.61 1.52 -13.39
C SER A 319 0.14 1.96 -13.24
N LEU A 320 -0.17 2.70 -12.17
CA LEU A 320 -1.53 3.06 -11.78
C LEU A 320 -1.91 4.43 -12.37
N TYR A 321 -2.64 4.40 -13.48
CA TYR A 321 -3.13 5.58 -14.21
C TYR A 321 -4.21 6.41 -13.47
N GLN A 322 -4.10 6.61 -12.14
CA GLN A 322 -5.15 7.20 -11.28
C GLN A 322 -6.51 6.49 -11.50
N GLN A 323 -6.49 5.14 -11.44
CA GLN A 323 -7.61 4.28 -11.84
C GLN A 323 -7.74 3.00 -10.99
N SER A 324 -7.63 3.12 -9.67
CA SER A 324 -7.73 1.98 -8.74
C SER A 324 -9.07 1.24 -8.84
N LEU A 325 -10.19 1.94 -9.08
CA LEU A 325 -11.52 1.34 -9.24
C LEU A 325 -11.73 0.86 -10.68
N THR A 326 -11.28 1.64 -11.66
CA THR A 326 -11.66 1.43 -13.07
C THR A 326 -10.72 0.53 -13.86
N LEU A 327 -9.47 0.32 -13.45
CA LEU A 327 -8.57 -0.64 -14.12
C LEU A 327 -8.93 -2.11 -13.81
N PRO A 328 -9.10 -2.56 -12.55
CA PRO A 328 -9.56 -3.93 -12.23
C PRO A 328 -10.89 -4.26 -12.89
N ALA A 329 -11.85 -3.34 -12.76
CA ALA A 329 -13.19 -3.47 -13.29
C ALA A 329 -13.21 -3.66 -14.82
N VAL A 330 -12.22 -3.09 -15.52
CA VAL A 330 -12.04 -3.24 -16.97
C VAL A 330 -11.19 -4.46 -17.32
N ALA A 331 -10.24 -4.87 -16.46
CA ALA A 331 -9.52 -6.13 -16.57
C ALA A 331 -10.51 -7.31 -16.55
N GLU A 332 -11.41 -7.33 -15.56
CA GLU A 332 -12.46 -8.34 -15.39
C GLU A 332 -13.54 -8.26 -16.49
N ALA A 333 -14.05 -7.08 -16.82
CA ALA A 333 -15.07 -6.94 -17.87
C ALA A 333 -14.56 -7.38 -19.27
N CYS A 334 -13.29 -7.16 -19.57
CA CYS A 334 -12.65 -7.59 -20.81
C CYS A 334 -12.00 -8.99 -20.73
N ASN A 335 -12.02 -9.67 -19.57
CA ASN A 335 -11.28 -10.90 -19.28
C ASN A 335 -9.78 -10.82 -19.66
N ILE A 336 -9.07 -9.76 -19.27
CA ILE A 336 -7.63 -9.55 -19.54
C ILE A 336 -6.84 -9.28 -18.26
N PRO A 337 -5.61 -9.80 -18.11
CA PRO A 337 -4.76 -9.49 -16.96
C PRO A 337 -4.48 -7.98 -16.80
N LEU A 338 -4.48 -7.51 -15.55
CA LEU A 338 -4.23 -6.11 -15.19
C LEU A 338 -2.87 -5.59 -15.72
N GLU A 339 -1.83 -6.43 -15.69
CA GLU A 339 -0.52 -6.22 -16.34
C GLU A 339 -0.62 -5.73 -17.79
N ASN A 340 -1.57 -6.24 -18.59
CA ASN A 340 -1.73 -5.87 -19.99
C ASN A 340 -2.39 -4.48 -20.17
N LEU A 341 -3.14 -4.00 -19.18
CA LEU A 341 -3.68 -2.64 -19.15
C LEU A 341 -2.62 -1.60 -18.74
N VAL A 342 -1.74 -1.96 -17.80
CA VAL A 342 -0.75 -1.03 -17.23
C VAL A 342 0.59 -1.02 -17.98
N SER A 343 0.90 -2.06 -18.76
CA SER A 343 2.18 -2.14 -19.47
C SER A 343 2.38 -1.02 -20.50
N SER A 344 3.61 -0.47 -20.54
CA SER A 344 4.02 0.52 -21.55
C SER A 344 4.05 -0.01 -23.01
N ARG A 345 3.69 -1.29 -23.22
CA ARG A 345 3.58 -1.95 -24.52
C ARG A 345 2.29 -2.75 -24.62
N PHE A 346 1.16 -2.08 -24.38
CA PHE A 346 -0.19 -2.56 -24.68
C PHE A 346 -0.20 -3.45 -25.94
N PRO A 347 -0.62 -4.73 -25.85
CA PRO A 347 -0.61 -5.64 -27.00
C PRO A 347 -1.40 -5.05 -28.18
N ARG A 348 -0.81 -5.06 -29.38
CA ARG A 348 -1.49 -4.57 -30.58
C ARG A 348 -2.62 -5.52 -30.96
N GLN A 349 -3.84 -5.23 -30.52
CA GLN A 349 -5.03 -5.78 -31.17
C GLN A 349 -5.04 -5.31 -32.63
N ILE A 350 -5.15 -6.27 -33.55
CA ILE A 350 -4.96 -6.06 -34.98
C ILE A 350 -6.26 -5.57 -35.65
N ASP A 351 -7.41 -5.94 -35.07
CA ASP A 351 -8.75 -5.55 -35.50
C ASP A 351 -9.64 -5.18 -34.29
N GLY A 352 -10.59 -4.27 -34.49
CA GLY A 352 -11.67 -3.96 -33.54
C GLY A 352 -11.40 -2.84 -32.53
N LEU A 353 -12.41 -2.59 -31.68
CA LEU A 353 -12.33 -1.65 -30.56
C LEU A 353 -11.61 -2.31 -29.39
N ALA A 354 -10.46 -1.77 -29.00
CA ALA A 354 -9.60 -2.36 -27.98
C ALA A 354 -10.16 -2.17 -26.55
N CYS A 355 -11.10 -3.06 -26.18
CA CYS A 355 -11.88 -3.14 -24.94
C CYS A 355 -11.20 -2.46 -23.74
N GLY A 356 -10.05 -3.00 -23.30
CA GLY A 356 -9.32 -2.50 -22.14
C GLY A 356 -8.90 -1.02 -22.24
N SER A 357 -8.31 -0.62 -23.37
CA SER A 357 -7.83 0.76 -23.60
C SER A 357 -8.94 1.78 -23.84
N TRP A 358 -10.15 1.30 -24.15
CA TRP A 358 -11.33 2.13 -24.39
C TRP A 358 -12.13 2.35 -23.10
N LEU A 359 -12.46 1.26 -22.39
CA LEU A 359 -13.29 1.31 -21.18
C LEU A 359 -12.55 1.95 -20.01
N SER A 360 -11.24 1.70 -19.84
CA SER A 360 -10.41 2.37 -18.81
C SER A 360 -10.53 3.89 -18.88
N ARG A 361 -10.23 4.46 -20.06
CA ARG A 361 -10.34 5.91 -20.32
C ARG A 361 -11.77 6.43 -20.16
N LEU A 362 -12.77 5.70 -20.66
CA LEU A 362 -14.17 6.10 -20.57
C LEU A 362 -14.66 6.16 -19.12
N LEU A 363 -14.35 5.14 -18.31
CA LEU A 363 -14.71 5.11 -16.90
C LEU A 363 -13.85 6.07 -16.05
N ALA A 364 -12.60 6.33 -16.42
CA ALA A 364 -11.78 7.37 -15.81
C ALA A 364 -12.39 8.76 -16.05
N ASP A 365 -12.74 9.10 -17.30
CA ASP A 365 -13.38 10.38 -17.64
C ASP A 365 -14.75 10.54 -16.93
N PHE A 366 -15.54 9.46 -16.81
CA PHE A 366 -16.75 9.46 -16.00
C PHE A 366 -16.46 9.68 -14.49
N THR A 367 -15.42 9.05 -13.97
CA THR A 367 -15.04 9.16 -12.54
C THR A 367 -14.46 10.53 -12.20
N LEU A 368 -13.77 11.19 -13.13
CA LEU A 368 -13.32 12.58 -12.97
C LEU A 368 -14.50 13.56 -12.91
N LEU A 369 -15.51 13.41 -13.78
CA LEU A 369 -16.67 14.31 -13.84
C LEU A 369 -17.65 14.10 -12.68
N PHE A 370 -17.91 12.84 -12.30
CA PHE A 370 -19.01 12.49 -11.39
C PHE A 370 -18.55 11.88 -10.05
N GLY A 371 -17.30 11.43 -9.93
CA GLY A 371 -16.74 10.74 -8.76
C GLY A 371 -16.71 11.54 -7.45
N ASN A 372 -16.94 12.86 -7.49
CA ASN A 372 -17.00 13.73 -6.31
C ASN A 372 -18.32 13.57 -5.49
N SER A 373 -19.12 12.54 -5.78
CA SER A 373 -20.46 12.32 -5.20
C SER A 373 -20.91 10.87 -5.45
N LEU A 374 -21.21 10.11 -4.40
CA LEU A 374 -21.75 8.74 -4.51
C LEU A 374 -23.14 8.64 -5.17
N ARG A 375 -23.83 9.77 -5.33
CA ARG A 375 -25.11 9.84 -6.07
C ARG A 375 -24.86 9.95 -7.58
N ASP A 376 -23.85 10.73 -7.96
CA ASP A 376 -23.58 11.05 -9.36
C ASP A 376 -22.59 10.04 -9.97
N TRP A 377 -21.70 9.48 -9.17
CA TRP A 377 -21.01 8.23 -9.50
C TRP A 377 -21.92 7.05 -9.13
N SER A 378 -22.89 6.75 -10.00
CA SER A 378 -23.82 5.63 -9.82
C SER A 378 -24.34 5.12 -11.16
N THR A 379 -24.78 3.86 -11.21
CA THR A 379 -25.32 3.24 -12.44
C THR A 379 -26.48 4.04 -13.05
N GLU A 380 -27.34 4.66 -12.23
CA GLU A 380 -28.46 5.48 -12.73
C GLU A 380 -27.96 6.76 -13.42
N ARG A 381 -26.95 7.45 -12.86
CA ARG A 381 -26.35 8.61 -13.55
C ARG A 381 -25.62 8.17 -14.81
N LEU A 382 -24.85 7.07 -14.75
CA LEU A 382 -24.15 6.53 -15.91
C LEU A 382 -25.13 6.26 -17.06
N ARG A 383 -26.27 5.61 -16.80
CA ARG A 383 -27.32 5.38 -17.79
C ARG A 383 -27.81 6.67 -18.45
N GLN A 384 -28.14 7.69 -17.64
CA GLN A 384 -28.59 8.99 -18.13
C GLN A 384 -27.52 9.69 -18.99
N VAL A 385 -26.25 9.57 -18.61
CA VAL A 385 -25.10 10.11 -19.36
C VAL A 385 -24.89 9.36 -20.67
N LEU A 386 -25.04 8.03 -20.68
CA LEU A 386 -24.94 7.20 -21.89
C LEU A 386 -26.04 7.54 -22.89
N ASP A 387 -27.31 7.55 -22.47
CA ASP A 387 -28.42 7.90 -23.36
C ASP A 387 -28.29 9.34 -23.89
N SER A 388 -27.90 10.30 -23.05
CA SER A 388 -27.66 11.70 -23.47
C SER A 388 -26.50 11.83 -24.46
N ALA A 389 -25.37 11.16 -24.22
CA ALA A 389 -24.21 11.20 -25.11
C ALA A 389 -24.48 10.55 -26.48
N ILE A 390 -25.45 9.64 -26.55
CA ILE A 390 -25.87 8.97 -27.79
C ILE A 390 -26.89 9.83 -28.56
N ASP A 391 -27.91 10.34 -27.87
CA ASP A 391 -29.07 10.98 -28.50
C ASP A 391 -28.96 12.51 -28.63
N ALA A 392 -28.09 13.16 -27.83
CA ALA A 392 -27.96 14.63 -27.74
C ALA A 392 -26.52 15.18 -27.86
N ASP A 393 -25.51 14.32 -28.00
CA ASP A 393 -24.07 14.70 -28.15
C ASP A 393 -23.49 15.52 -26.98
N SER A 394 -24.06 15.35 -25.79
CA SER A 394 -23.57 15.89 -24.50
C SER A 394 -23.96 14.92 -23.38
N THR A 395 -23.23 14.95 -22.27
CA THR A 395 -23.57 14.19 -21.05
C THR A 395 -24.79 14.75 -20.30
N GLY A 396 -25.27 15.95 -20.67
CA GLY A 396 -26.28 16.69 -19.91
C GLY A 396 -25.74 17.40 -18.65
N TYR A 397 -24.43 17.32 -18.39
CA TYR A 397 -23.76 17.94 -17.26
C TYR A 397 -23.17 19.30 -17.65
N ALA A 398 -23.59 20.38 -16.97
CA ALA A 398 -23.02 21.72 -17.15
C ALA A 398 -21.67 21.86 -16.40
N GLY A 399 -20.68 21.09 -16.85
CA GLY A 399 -19.37 20.98 -16.22
C GLY A 399 -18.43 22.16 -16.51
N ILE A 400 -17.40 22.29 -15.65
CA ILE A 400 -16.27 23.20 -15.90
C ILE A 400 -15.26 22.53 -16.84
N ASP A 401 -15.03 21.22 -16.67
CA ASP A 401 -14.13 20.44 -17.54
C ASP A 401 -14.84 19.93 -18.80
N ILE A 402 -15.01 20.85 -19.74
CA ILE A 402 -15.54 20.59 -21.09
C ILE A 402 -14.62 19.61 -21.85
N GLY A 403 -13.32 19.57 -21.55
CA GLY A 403 -12.36 18.69 -22.21
C GLY A 403 -12.61 17.22 -21.87
N THR A 404 -12.82 16.91 -20.59
CA THR A 404 -13.19 15.56 -20.12
C THR A 404 -14.61 15.18 -20.54
N GLU A 405 -15.56 16.12 -20.57
CA GLU A 405 -16.89 15.84 -21.13
C GLU A 405 -16.80 15.40 -22.60
N GLN A 406 -16.04 16.13 -23.43
CA GLN A 406 -15.90 15.81 -24.85
C GLN A 406 -15.21 14.46 -25.08
N ARG A 407 -14.20 14.09 -24.27
CA ARG A 407 -13.59 12.75 -24.35
C ARG A 407 -14.59 11.65 -23.99
N LEU A 408 -15.37 11.82 -22.92
CA LEU A 408 -16.38 10.85 -22.51
C LEU A 408 -17.44 10.64 -23.60
N VAL A 409 -18.03 11.71 -24.14
CA VAL A 409 -19.02 11.63 -25.22
C VAL A 409 -18.43 10.98 -26.47
N GLN A 410 -17.21 11.35 -26.89
CA GLN A 410 -16.52 10.72 -28.01
C GLN A 410 -16.24 9.23 -27.76
N GLY A 411 -15.89 8.85 -26.52
CA GLY A 411 -15.69 7.46 -26.09
C GLY A 411 -16.96 6.63 -26.19
N VAL A 412 -18.10 7.14 -25.71
CA VAL A 412 -19.41 6.48 -25.80
C VAL A 412 -19.83 6.33 -27.27
N ARG A 413 -19.79 7.42 -28.05
CA ARG A 413 -20.16 7.40 -29.48
C ARG A 413 -19.20 6.55 -30.33
N ARG A 414 -17.95 6.37 -29.88
CA ARG A 414 -17.02 5.40 -30.46
C ARG A 414 -17.48 3.96 -30.22
N GLY A 415 -17.78 3.60 -28.97
CA GLY A 415 -18.34 2.29 -28.63
C GLY A 415 -19.58 1.96 -29.45
N VAL A 416 -20.54 2.87 -29.48
CA VAL A 416 -21.81 2.68 -30.22
C VAL A 416 -21.61 2.53 -31.73
N ARG A 417 -20.58 3.16 -32.32
CA ARG A 417 -20.25 3.01 -33.74
C ARG A 417 -19.55 1.68 -34.05
N GLU A 418 -18.68 1.20 -33.16
CA GLU A 418 -17.84 0.02 -33.40
C GLU A 418 -18.47 -1.29 -32.87
N LEU A 419 -19.41 -1.22 -31.93
CA LEU A 419 -20.11 -2.37 -31.32
C LEU A 419 -21.66 -2.33 -31.45
N GLY A 420 -22.25 -1.16 -31.73
CA GLY A 420 -23.70 -0.93 -31.67
C GLY A 420 -24.21 -0.49 -30.28
N ARG A 421 -25.40 0.14 -30.22
CA ARG A 421 -25.93 0.76 -28.99
C ARG A 421 -26.06 -0.21 -27.81
N VAL A 422 -26.65 -1.38 -28.05
CA VAL A 422 -26.91 -2.36 -26.97
C VAL A 422 -25.61 -2.89 -26.39
N GLU A 423 -24.68 -3.35 -27.22
CA GLU A 423 -23.43 -3.95 -26.75
C GLU A 423 -22.50 -2.92 -26.10
N ALA A 424 -22.40 -1.71 -26.64
CA ALA A 424 -21.63 -0.64 -26.02
C ALA A 424 -22.17 -0.26 -24.63
N ILE A 425 -23.50 -0.13 -24.47
CA ILE A 425 -24.12 0.14 -23.16
C ILE A 425 -23.88 -1.03 -22.21
N ASN A 426 -24.03 -2.28 -22.67
CA ASN A 426 -23.80 -3.47 -21.85
C ASN A 426 -22.36 -3.54 -21.32
N GLN A 427 -21.35 -3.37 -22.18
CA GLN A 427 -19.94 -3.43 -21.79
C GLN A 427 -19.57 -2.30 -20.82
N ILE A 428 -20.01 -1.06 -21.07
CA ILE A 428 -19.75 0.06 -20.15
C ILE A 428 -20.44 -0.18 -18.80
N THR A 429 -21.70 -0.61 -18.79
CA THR A 429 -22.47 -0.83 -17.55
C THR A 429 -21.92 -2.00 -16.73
N ARG A 430 -21.56 -3.13 -17.38
CA ARG A 430 -20.92 -4.26 -16.69
C ARG A 430 -19.57 -3.86 -16.08
N SER A 431 -18.75 -3.12 -16.82
CA SER A 431 -17.48 -2.59 -16.32
C SER A 431 -17.71 -1.65 -15.14
N PHE A 432 -18.72 -0.79 -15.19
CA PHE A 432 -19.02 0.10 -14.07
C PHE A 432 -19.55 -0.63 -12.83
N HIS A 433 -20.33 -1.71 -12.99
CA HIS A 433 -20.76 -2.53 -11.86
C HIS A 433 -19.61 -3.21 -11.11
N TYR A 434 -18.55 -3.63 -11.81
CA TYR A 434 -17.34 -4.11 -11.14
C TYR A 434 -16.64 -2.97 -10.37
N ALA A 435 -16.58 -1.75 -10.93
CA ALA A 435 -16.06 -0.59 -10.20
C ALA A 435 -16.91 -0.26 -8.94
N GLU A 436 -18.25 -0.32 -9.04
CA GLU A 436 -19.16 -0.19 -7.89
C GLU A 436 -18.89 -1.28 -6.83
N ARG A 437 -18.53 -2.51 -7.23
CA ARG A 437 -18.16 -3.61 -6.33
C ARG A 437 -16.82 -3.36 -5.63
N GLU A 438 -15.78 -2.90 -6.34
CA GLU A 438 -14.47 -2.61 -5.72
C GLU A 438 -14.57 -1.45 -4.72
N LEU A 439 -15.38 -0.42 -5.04
CA LEU A 439 -15.68 0.67 -4.11
C LEU A 439 -16.47 0.18 -2.90
N ALA A 440 -17.42 -0.75 -3.09
CA ALA A 440 -18.15 -1.36 -2.00
C ALA A 440 -17.22 -2.18 -1.07
N HIS A 441 -16.28 -2.94 -1.64
CA HIS A 441 -15.26 -3.67 -0.87
C HIS A 441 -14.38 -2.71 -0.08
N TYR A 442 -13.94 -1.60 -0.70
CA TYR A 442 -13.18 -0.55 -0.01
C TYR A 442 -13.89 -0.07 1.25
N TYR A 443 -15.14 0.41 1.14
CA TYR A 443 -15.87 0.94 2.29
C TYR A 443 -16.21 -0.14 3.35
N LEU A 444 -16.43 -1.39 2.94
CA LEU A 444 -16.62 -2.50 3.89
C LEU A 444 -15.32 -2.87 4.63
N GLN A 445 -14.16 -2.60 4.05
CA GLN A 445 -12.84 -2.84 4.64
C GLN A 445 -12.34 -1.65 5.49
N THR A 446 -12.78 -0.42 5.19
CA THR A 446 -12.40 0.83 5.88
C THR A 446 -13.48 1.37 6.84
N ASN A 447 -14.51 0.57 7.16
CA ASN A 447 -15.65 0.95 8.01
C ASN A 447 -16.37 2.25 7.54
N GLY A 448 -16.53 2.42 6.23
CA GLY A 448 -17.23 3.57 5.65
C GLY A 448 -16.46 4.89 5.75
N GLU A 449 -15.14 4.85 5.53
CA GLU A 449 -14.29 6.05 5.51
C GLU A 449 -14.83 7.17 4.60
N ASN A 450 -14.61 8.43 4.98
CA ASN A 450 -15.22 9.61 4.34
C ASN A 450 -14.46 10.11 3.10
N ILE A 451 -14.03 9.18 2.25
CA ILE A 451 -13.38 9.42 0.96
C ILE A 451 -14.41 9.29 -0.17
N MET A 452 -14.29 10.07 -1.25
CA MET A 452 -15.20 10.04 -2.40
C MET A 452 -14.67 9.10 -3.51
N PRO A 453 -15.53 8.55 -4.40
CA PRO A 453 -15.08 7.71 -5.52
C PRO A 453 -13.90 8.28 -6.31
N SER A 454 -13.90 9.57 -6.62
CA SER A 454 -12.80 10.27 -7.34
C SER A 454 -11.46 10.32 -6.58
N ALA A 455 -11.48 10.10 -5.26
CA ALA A 455 -10.28 10.02 -4.43
C ALA A 455 -9.88 8.56 -4.15
N VAL A 456 -10.86 7.65 -3.94
CA VAL A 456 -10.59 6.19 -3.89
C VAL A 456 -9.90 5.74 -5.18
N GLN A 457 -10.38 6.22 -6.33
CA GLN A 457 -9.82 6.05 -7.68
C GLN A 457 -8.32 6.38 -7.80
N ASN A 458 -7.78 7.24 -6.94
CA ASN A 458 -6.37 7.64 -6.95
C ASN A 458 -5.50 6.85 -5.96
N LEU A 459 -6.10 6.03 -5.10
CA LEU A 459 -5.37 5.22 -4.13
C LEU A 459 -4.50 4.17 -4.82
N PRO A 460 -3.43 3.70 -4.16
CA PRO A 460 -2.64 2.62 -4.71
C PRO A 460 -3.42 1.30 -4.76
N LEU A 461 -3.12 0.51 -5.79
CA LEU A 461 -3.72 -0.77 -6.14
C LEU A 461 -2.58 -1.80 -6.24
N GLY A 462 -2.64 -2.85 -5.43
CA GLY A 462 -1.73 -4.00 -5.53
C GLY A 462 -2.47 -5.27 -5.95
N HIS A 463 -1.85 -6.07 -6.82
CA HIS A 463 -2.34 -7.41 -7.15
C HIS A 463 -1.70 -8.44 -6.21
N TYR A 464 -2.52 -9.27 -5.57
CA TYR A 464 -2.08 -10.22 -4.55
C TYR A 464 -2.43 -11.67 -4.92
N VAL A 465 -1.48 -12.57 -4.75
CA VAL A 465 -1.57 -13.99 -5.13
C VAL A 465 -1.14 -14.90 -3.98
N LEU A 466 -2.01 -15.85 -3.61
CA LEU A 466 -1.74 -16.91 -2.65
C LEU A 466 -1.31 -18.19 -3.39
N SER A 467 -0.07 -18.64 -3.18
CA SER A 467 0.40 -19.94 -3.70
C SER A 467 -0.07 -21.09 -2.81
N LEU A 468 -0.91 -21.96 -3.36
CA LEU A 468 -1.51 -23.10 -2.68
C LEU A 468 -0.55 -24.27 -2.49
N ASP A 469 0.48 -24.44 -3.33
CA ASP A 469 1.46 -25.54 -3.22
C ASP A 469 2.12 -25.53 -1.82
N ALA A 470 2.68 -24.39 -1.42
CA ALA A 470 3.33 -24.19 -0.13
C ALA A 470 2.37 -23.83 1.01
N TYR A 471 1.10 -23.48 0.72
CA TYR A 471 0.17 -22.95 1.72
C TYR A 471 0.01 -23.85 2.95
N THR A 472 0.25 -23.25 4.12
CA THR A 472 -0.06 -23.77 5.46
C THR A 472 -0.72 -22.65 6.28
N PRO A 473 -1.81 -22.90 7.01
CA PRO A 473 -2.48 -21.87 7.81
C PRO A 473 -1.61 -21.46 9.01
N ILE A 474 -1.60 -20.16 9.35
CA ILE A 474 -0.92 -19.66 10.57
C ILE A 474 -1.58 -20.21 11.85
N THR A 475 -2.91 -20.36 11.82
CA THR A 475 -3.71 -20.98 12.90
C THR A 475 -4.77 -21.90 12.30
N ASP A 476 -4.94 -23.09 12.87
CA ASP A 476 -5.97 -24.06 12.48
C ASP A 476 -6.48 -24.80 13.75
N PRO A 477 -7.77 -24.69 14.12
CA PRO A 477 -8.81 -23.88 13.49
C PRO A 477 -8.54 -22.38 13.62
N ILE A 478 -9.14 -21.58 12.72
CA ILE A 478 -9.13 -20.11 12.81
C ILE A 478 -9.96 -19.70 14.05
N PRO A 479 -9.39 -18.92 15.00
CA PRO A 479 -10.09 -18.56 16.23
C PRO A 479 -11.26 -17.61 15.96
N VAL A 480 -12.42 -17.91 16.55
CA VAL A 480 -13.57 -16.98 16.57
C VAL A 480 -13.25 -15.86 17.56
N ARG A 481 -13.16 -14.62 17.08
CA ARG A 481 -13.08 -13.44 17.96
C ARG A 481 -14.46 -12.86 18.18
N ILE A 482 -14.80 -12.58 19.44
CA ILE A 482 -16.10 -12.03 19.85
C ILE A 482 -15.88 -10.77 20.69
N ARG A 483 -16.76 -9.78 20.53
CA ARG A 483 -16.75 -8.61 21.41
C ARG A 483 -17.51 -8.87 22.71
N ARG A 484 -16.89 -8.60 23.86
CA ARG A 484 -17.55 -8.65 25.18
C ARG A 484 -17.06 -7.51 26.06
N ASN A 485 -17.97 -6.83 26.74
CA ASN A 485 -17.72 -5.65 27.58
C ASN A 485 -16.94 -4.54 26.85
N GLY A 486 -17.14 -4.40 25.54
CA GLY A 486 -16.41 -3.45 24.69
C GLY A 486 -15.06 -3.93 24.15
N GLU A 487 -14.55 -5.10 24.55
CA GLU A 487 -13.23 -5.62 24.16
C GLU A 487 -13.28 -6.84 23.23
N TRP A 488 -12.22 -7.08 22.45
CA TRP A 488 -12.14 -8.14 21.44
C TRP A 488 -11.38 -9.39 21.90
N GLU A 489 -12.06 -10.27 22.61
CA GLU A 489 -11.52 -11.56 23.08
C GLU A 489 -11.61 -12.69 22.02
N THR A 490 -10.89 -13.79 22.28
CA THR A 490 -11.01 -15.05 21.53
C THR A 490 -11.96 -15.99 22.27
N SER A 491 -12.82 -16.69 21.54
CA SER A 491 -13.87 -17.54 22.11
C SER A 491 -13.54 -19.03 21.97
N ASP A 492 -13.09 -19.67 23.05
CA ASP A 492 -12.85 -21.12 23.10
C ASP A 492 -14.14 -21.96 22.91
N SER A 493 -15.31 -21.33 23.08
CA SER A 493 -16.63 -21.97 22.97
C SER A 493 -17.28 -21.89 21.58
N LEU A 494 -16.63 -21.26 20.59
CA LEU A 494 -17.18 -21.07 19.25
C LEU A 494 -16.14 -21.47 18.19
N ALA A 495 -16.60 -22.13 17.13
CA ALA A 495 -15.76 -22.51 16.00
C ALA A 495 -16.47 -22.17 14.67
N PHE A 496 -15.70 -21.71 13.68
CA PHE A 496 -16.18 -21.57 12.31
C PHE A 496 -16.37 -22.96 11.68
N GLN A 497 -17.58 -23.25 11.25
CA GLN A 497 -17.90 -24.35 10.35
C GLN A 497 -17.81 -23.83 8.91
N ILE A 498 -17.25 -24.61 7.99
CA ILE A 498 -17.01 -24.18 6.61
C ILE A 498 -17.55 -25.25 5.66
N GLU A 499 -18.43 -24.83 4.76
CA GLU A 499 -18.99 -25.66 3.68
C GLU A 499 -18.83 -24.92 2.34
N ILE A 500 -18.92 -25.64 1.22
CA ILE A 500 -18.61 -25.10 -0.11
C ILE A 500 -19.68 -25.54 -1.12
N ILE A 501 -20.12 -24.59 -1.94
CA ILE A 501 -20.92 -24.81 -3.15
C ILE A 501 -19.95 -24.64 -4.33
N SER A 502 -19.63 -25.74 -5.02
CA SER A 502 -18.71 -25.75 -6.16
C SER A 502 -19.42 -25.68 -7.51
N GLY A 503 -20.74 -25.92 -7.54
CA GLY A 503 -21.53 -26.08 -8.75
C GLY A 503 -21.31 -27.42 -9.48
N GLU A 504 -20.31 -28.22 -9.07
CA GLU A 504 -19.97 -29.52 -9.66
C GLU A 504 -20.92 -30.64 -9.17
N HIS A 505 -21.44 -30.52 -7.94
CA HIS A 505 -22.22 -31.56 -7.26
C HIS A 505 -23.65 -31.10 -6.95
N GLN A 506 -24.38 -30.60 -7.97
CA GLN A 506 -25.61 -29.82 -7.83
C GLN A 506 -26.71 -30.42 -6.92
N GLU A 507 -26.91 -31.74 -6.92
CA GLU A 507 -27.92 -32.39 -6.06
C GLU A 507 -27.48 -32.52 -4.60
N GLU A 508 -26.18 -32.74 -4.35
CA GLU A 508 -25.60 -32.83 -3.00
C GLU A 508 -25.48 -31.43 -2.37
N GLU A 509 -25.15 -30.42 -3.18
CA GLU A 509 -25.06 -29.01 -2.79
C GLU A 509 -26.43 -28.31 -2.72
N ARG A 510 -27.51 -28.93 -3.23
CA ARG A 510 -28.85 -28.32 -3.40
C ARG A 510 -29.40 -27.69 -2.12
N GLU A 511 -29.25 -28.38 -0.99
CA GLU A 511 -29.82 -27.93 0.30
C GLU A 511 -29.00 -26.79 0.89
N LEU A 512 -27.67 -26.87 0.82
CA LEU A 512 -26.77 -25.77 1.22
C LEU A 512 -26.99 -24.53 0.35
N ARG A 513 -27.14 -24.71 -0.97
CA ARG A 513 -27.43 -23.61 -1.90
C ARG A 513 -28.78 -22.97 -1.63
N THR A 514 -29.81 -23.76 -1.33
CA THR A 514 -31.15 -23.25 -0.96
C THR A 514 -31.09 -22.43 0.33
N ALA A 515 -30.43 -22.94 1.38
CA ALA A 515 -30.26 -22.21 2.64
C ALA A 515 -29.41 -20.93 2.48
N SER A 516 -28.36 -20.98 1.65
CA SER A 516 -27.51 -19.81 1.37
C SER A 516 -28.28 -18.75 0.56
N LEU A 517 -29.16 -19.16 -0.35
CA LEU A 517 -30.07 -18.29 -1.08
C LEU A 517 -31.11 -17.64 -0.16
N GLU A 518 -31.69 -18.39 0.78
CA GLU A 518 -32.65 -17.86 1.75
C GLU A 518 -31.98 -16.80 2.65
N VAL A 519 -30.77 -17.06 3.13
CA VAL A 519 -30.00 -16.13 3.96
C VAL A 519 -29.51 -14.89 3.20
N ILE A 520 -28.99 -15.01 1.97
CA ILE A 520 -28.55 -13.82 1.20
C ILE A 520 -29.74 -12.94 0.79
N ASN A 521 -30.92 -13.52 0.58
CA ASN A 521 -32.16 -12.77 0.39
C ASN A 521 -32.57 -12.01 1.66
N GLU A 522 -32.51 -12.64 2.84
CA GLU A 522 -32.75 -11.94 4.12
C GLU A 522 -31.79 -10.74 4.29
N TRP A 523 -30.51 -10.93 3.99
CA TRP A 523 -29.51 -9.86 4.08
C TRP A 523 -29.76 -8.75 3.06
N PHE A 524 -30.07 -9.11 1.81
CA PHE A 524 -30.44 -8.17 0.75
C PHE A 524 -31.66 -7.33 1.17
N ASP A 525 -32.77 -7.95 1.55
CA ASP A 525 -33.98 -7.26 1.99
C ASP A 525 -33.72 -6.39 3.23
N LYS A 526 -32.89 -6.87 4.16
CA LYS A 526 -32.46 -6.08 5.32
C LYS A 526 -31.75 -4.80 4.89
N TYR A 527 -30.74 -4.88 4.02
CA TYR A 527 -30.02 -3.70 3.53
C TYR A 527 -30.88 -2.79 2.64
N TYR A 528 -31.81 -3.35 1.85
CA TYR A 528 -32.72 -2.59 1.01
C TYR A 528 -33.83 -1.89 1.81
N SER A 529 -34.24 -2.43 2.97
CA SER A 529 -35.16 -1.80 3.92
C SER A 529 -34.55 -0.60 4.67
N LEU A 530 -33.23 -0.58 4.84
CA LEU A 530 -32.52 0.49 5.56
C LEU A 530 -32.34 1.71 4.64
N SER A 531 -32.95 2.84 5.02
CA SER A 531 -32.65 4.12 4.38
C SER A 531 -31.22 4.53 4.68
N TYR A 532 -30.37 4.56 3.65
CA TYR A 532 -29.14 5.35 3.68
C TYR A 532 -29.43 6.76 3.15
N GLY A 533 -28.65 7.74 3.58
CA GLY A 533 -28.80 9.16 3.26
C GLY A 533 -28.94 9.39 1.76
N THR A 534 -30.11 9.85 1.34
CA THR A 534 -30.53 10.04 -0.07
C THR A 534 -29.71 11.09 -0.83
N MET A 535 -28.68 11.68 -0.22
CA MET A 535 -27.88 12.83 -0.65
C MET A 535 -28.67 14.10 -1.00
N LEU A 536 -30.00 14.04 -0.95
CA LEU A 536 -30.96 15.11 -1.15
C LEU A 536 -32.16 14.83 -0.22
N THR A 537 -32.42 15.71 0.74
CA THR A 537 -33.72 15.78 1.42
C THR A 537 -34.49 16.98 0.91
N LYS A 538 -35.78 16.82 0.65
CA LYS A 538 -36.65 17.95 0.36
C LYS A 538 -36.89 18.75 1.64
N ASP A 539 -36.39 19.98 1.68
CA ASP A 539 -36.62 20.91 2.77
C ASP A 539 -38.13 21.18 2.92
N LYS A 540 -38.62 21.10 4.16
CA LYS A 540 -40.06 21.05 4.45
C LYS A 540 -40.76 22.40 4.25
N GLU A 541 -40.02 23.50 4.29
CA GLU A 541 -40.56 24.85 4.15
C GLU A 541 -40.38 25.35 2.71
N THR A 542 -39.13 25.44 2.24
CA THR A 542 -38.79 25.98 0.92
C THR A 542 -39.06 25.03 -0.23
N HIS A 543 -39.35 23.75 0.04
CA HIS A 543 -39.57 22.68 -0.94
C HIS A 543 -38.37 22.42 -1.88
N LYS A 544 -37.19 22.98 -1.56
CA LYS A 544 -35.94 22.76 -2.30
C LYS A 544 -35.27 21.47 -1.87
N GLU A 545 -34.46 20.89 -2.73
CA GLU A 545 -33.59 19.78 -2.35
C GLU A 545 -32.33 20.32 -1.67
N VAL A 546 -32.08 19.86 -0.44
CA VAL A 546 -30.91 20.21 0.37
C VAL A 546 -30.01 18.99 0.46
N ARG A 547 -28.70 19.17 0.19
CA ARG A 547 -27.73 18.08 0.25
C ARG A 547 -27.48 17.67 1.71
N VAL A 548 -27.75 16.40 2.03
CA VAL A 548 -27.40 15.81 3.33
C VAL A 548 -26.02 15.14 3.22
N PRO A 549 -25.10 15.35 4.18
CA PRO A 549 -23.83 14.64 4.23
C PRO A 549 -24.03 13.12 4.34
N VAL A 550 -23.23 12.36 3.59
CA VAL A 550 -23.23 10.88 3.66
C VAL A 550 -22.41 10.45 4.88
N THR A 551 -22.99 9.66 5.76
CA THR A 551 -22.31 9.11 6.94
C THR A 551 -21.52 7.84 6.60
N ALA A 552 -20.70 7.36 7.54
CA ALA A 552 -20.01 6.07 7.40
C ALA A 552 -21.00 4.89 7.29
N ALA A 553 -22.07 4.91 8.10
CA ALA A 553 -23.14 3.92 8.03
C ALA A 553 -23.84 3.91 6.67
N ASP A 554 -24.06 5.09 6.07
CA ASP A 554 -24.66 5.19 4.73
C ASP A 554 -23.80 4.53 3.65
N ARG A 555 -22.48 4.74 3.70
CA ARG A 555 -21.51 4.09 2.80
C ARG A 555 -21.48 2.57 3.01
N ILE A 556 -21.50 2.11 4.25
CA ILE A 556 -21.58 0.69 4.59
C ILE A 556 -22.87 0.07 4.03
N ILE A 557 -24.03 0.72 4.19
CA ILE A 557 -25.33 0.23 3.69
C ILE A 557 -25.35 0.21 2.15
N TYR A 558 -24.90 1.27 1.47
CA TYR A 558 -24.77 1.32 0.01
C TYR A 558 -23.88 0.18 -0.52
N SER A 559 -22.73 -0.03 0.11
CA SER A 559 -21.78 -1.08 -0.25
C SER A 559 -22.34 -2.48 -0.06
N ALA A 560 -23.00 -2.72 1.08
CA ALA A 560 -23.60 -4.01 1.38
C ALA A 560 -24.81 -4.33 0.46
N ARG A 561 -25.55 -3.33 -0.02
CA ARG A 561 -26.57 -3.51 -1.08
C ARG A 561 -25.96 -4.03 -2.39
N ILE A 562 -24.89 -3.41 -2.89
CA ILE A 562 -24.18 -3.86 -4.10
C ILE A 562 -23.68 -5.31 -3.93
N THR A 563 -22.99 -5.54 -2.81
CA THR A 563 -22.38 -6.82 -2.45
C THR A 563 -23.42 -7.94 -2.36
N SER A 564 -24.52 -7.72 -1.62
CA SER A 564 -25.63 -8.69 -1.48
C SER A 564 -26.34 -8.96 -2.80
N ASN A 565 -26.54 -7.94 -3.64
CA ASN A 565 -27.19 -8.10 -4.93
C ASN A 565 -26.36 -8.97 -5.89
N SER A 566 -25.04 -8.75 -5.96
CA SER A 566 -24.15 -9.58 -6.78
C SER A 566 -24.09 -11.03 -6.27
N LEU A 567 -23.86 -11.25 -4.96
CA LEU A 567 -23.87 -12.60 -4.37
C LEU A 567 -25.19 -13.33 -4.61
N LYS A 568 -26.33 -12.63 -4.47
CA LYS A 568 -27.67 -13.18 -4.74
C LYS A 568 -27.78 -13.64 -6.20
N ILE A 569 -27.44 -12.79 -7.17
CA ILE A 569 -27.57 -13.10 -8.60
C ILE A 569 -26.74 -14.33 -8.96
N HIS A 570 -25.45 -14.37 -8.60
CA HIS A 570 -24.58 -15.49 -8.97
C HIS A 570 -24.96 -16.81 -8.25
N LEU A 571 -25.45 -16.73 -7.00
CA LEU A 571 -26.04 -17.88 -6.29
C LEU A 571 -27.36 -18.35 -6.94
N GLU A 572 -28.18 -17.45 -7.51
CA GLU A 572 -29.44 -17.78 -8.19
C GLU A 572 -29.21 -18.41 -9.57
N GLU A 573 -28.22 -17.90 -10.32
CA GLU A 573 -27.87 -18.38 -11.66
C GLU A 573 -27.03 -19.68 -11.64
N ASN A 574 -26.34 -19.98 -10.53
CA ASN A 574 -25.38 -21.10 -10.42
C ASN A 574 -24.27 -21.02 -11.47
N THR A 575 -23.78 -19.80 -11.71
CA THR A 575 -23.02 -19.43 -12.90
C THR A 575 -21.75 -20.28 -13.05
N PRO A 576 -21.60 -21.06 -14.15
CA PRO A 576 -20.47 -21.98 -14.32
C PRO A 576 -19.12 -21.25 -14.30
N GLY A 577 -18.34 -21.48 -13.24
CA GLY A 577 -17.07 -20.80 -12.99
C GLY A 577 -16.96 -20.24 -11.57
N TYR A 578 -18.08 -19.96 -10.92
CA TYR A 578 -18.15 -19.46 -9.55
C TYR A 578 -18.16 -20.60 -8.51
N LEU A 579 -17.69 -20.28 -7.30
CA LEU A 579 -17.58 -21.15 -6.14
C LEU A 579 -17.86 -20.31 -4.89
N PHE A 580 -18.77 -20.78 -4.03
CA PHE A 580 -19.16 -20.08 -2.81
C PHE A 580 -18.69 -20.83 -1.58
N VAL A 581 -18.05 -20.13 -0.65
CA VAL A 581 -17.66 -20.66 0.67
C VAL A 581 -18.59 -20.10 1.73
N ILE A 582 -19.33 -21.00 2.37
CA ILE A 582 -20.36 -20.71 3.36
C ILE A 582 -19.78 -20.94 4.74
N VAL A 583 -19.63 -19.86 5.52
CA VAL A 583 -19.11 -19.92 6.89
C VAL A 583 -20.25 -19.81 7.90
N LYS A 584 -20.34 -20.79 8.78
CA LYS A 584 -21.37 -20.89 9.82
C LYS A 584 -20.76 -20.83 11.23
N ILE A 585 -21.56 -20.41 12.20
CA ILE A 585 -21.32 -20.64 13.64
C ILE A 585 -22.60 -21.26 14.21
N ASN A 586 -22.46 -22.36 14.94
CA ASN A 586 -23.59 -23.09 15.56
C ASN A 586 -24.72 -23.46 14.57
N GLY A 587 -24.40 -23.62 13.28
CA GLY A 587 -25.36 -23.85 12.19
C GLY A 587 -25.91 -22.58 11.50
N GLU A 588 -25.83 -21.40 12.12
CA GLU A 588 -26.21 -20.12 11.49
C GLU A 588 -25.17 -19.71 10.45
N ILE A 589 -25.58 -19.42 9.21
CA ILE A 589 -24.69 -18.80 8.20
C ILE A 589 -24.40 -17.36 8.64
N ILE A 590 -23.11 -17.02 8.75
CA ILE A 590 -22.66 -15.69 9.19
C ILE A 590 -21.82 -14.96 8.15
N HIS A 591 -21.27 -15.66 7.15
CA HIS A 591 -20.47 -15.05 6.10
C HIS A 591 -20.50 -15.92 4.83
N ILE A 592 -20.52 -15.27 3.67
CA ILE A 592 -20.45 -15.89 2.35
C ILE A 592 -19.29 -15.23 1.60
N LEU A 593 -18.35 -16.03 1.12
CA LEU A 593 -17.26 -15.63 0.23
C LEU A 593 -17.52 -16.24 -1.16
N GLU A 594 -17.29 -15.47 -2.20
CA GLU A 594 -17.37 -15.85 -3.60
C GLU A 594 -15.97 -15.81 -4.23
N ALA A 595 -15.64 -16.87 -4.97
CA ALA A 595 -14.45 -16.95 -5.79
C ALA A 595 -14.80 -17.52 -7.17
N GLU A 596 -14.08 -17.10 -8.20
CA GLU A 596 -14.32 -17.52 -9.59
C GLU A 596 -13.07 -18.12 -10.24
N LYS A 597 -13.25 -18.93 -11.28
CA LYS A 597 -12.14 -19.44 -12.10
C LYS A 597 -11.54 -18.30 -12.92
N TYR A 598 -10.23 -18.09 -12.79
CA TYR A 598 -9.52 -16.98 -13.44
C TYR A 598 -9.52 -17.13 -14.96
N GLN A 599 -9.76 -16.05 -15.70
CA GLN A 599 -9.86 -16.04 -17.16
C GLN A 599 -8.92 -15.02 -17.80
N ILE A 600 -8.30 -15.40 -18.91
CA ILE A 600 -7.40 -14.57 -19.71
C ILE A 600 -7.79 -14.72 -21.18
N ASN A 601 -8.12 -13.62 -21.86
CA ASN A 601 -8.65 -13.57 -23.22
C ASN A 601 -9.88 -14.47 -23.45
N ASN A 602 -10.71 -14.68 -22.41
CA ASN A 602 -11.81 -15.66 -22.33
C ASN A 602 -11.39 -17.14 -22.27
N GLU A 603 -10.10 -17.44 -22.06
CA GLU A 603 -9.60 -18.79 -21.79
C GLU A 603 -9.44 -19.02 -20.28
N LEU A 604 -10.02 -20.11 -19.76
CA LEU A 604 -9.91 -20.52 -18.36
C LEU A 604 -8.48 -20.91 -18.01
N GLN A 605 -7.91 -20.30 -16.97
CA GLN A 605 -6.55 -20.59 -16.53
C GLN A 605 -6.54 -21.74 -15.52
N GLU A 606 -6.18 -22.95 -15.98
CA GLU A 606 -6.19 -24.15 -15.15
C GLU A 606 -5.29 -24.00 -13.90
N GLY A 607 -5.92 -24.11 -12.72
CA GLY A 607 -5.24 -23.99 -11.44
C GLY A 607 -5.14 -22.55 -10.89
N HIS A 608 -5.88 -21.60 -11.46
CA HIS A 608 -5.99 -20.22 -10.96
C HIS A 608 -7.45 -19.86 -10.62
N TYR A 609 -7.67 -19.23 -9.47
CA TYR A 609 -8.95 -18.66 -9.03
C TYR A 609 -8.78 -17.20 -8.61
N TYR A 610 -9.86 -16.41 -8.59
CA TYR A 610 -9.89 -15.02 -8.13
C TYR A 610 -10.91 -14.82 -7.00
N LEU A 611 -10.63 -13.96 -6.01
CA LEU A 611 -11.55 -13.62 -4.91
C LEU A 611 -12.50 -12.48 -5.34
N ALA A 612 -13.66 -12.83 -5.89
CA ALA A 612 -14.56 -11.87 -6.54
C ALA A 612 -15.48 -11.09 -5.58
N ASN A 613 -15.99 -11.69 -4.49
CA ASN A 613 -16.97 -10.99 -3.63
C ASN A 613 -17.08 -11.59 -2.21
N PHE A 614 -17.57 -10.83 -1.22
CA PHE A 614 -17.79 -11.37 0.14
C PHE A 614 -18.78 -10.53 0.95
N LEU A 615 -19.61 -11.16 1.79
CA LEU A 615 -20.51 -10.46 2.72
C LEU A 615 -20.63 -11.20 4.06
N THR A 616 -20.82 -10.42 5.14
CA THR A 616 -21.04 -10.92 6.51
C THR A 616 -22.45 -10.54 6.97
N VAL A 617 -23.05 -11.34 7.85
CA VAL A 617 -24.41 -11.12 8.39
C VAL A 617 -24.60 -9.68 8.92
N PRO A 618 -25.72 -8.99 8.60
CA PRO A 618 -25.85 -7.54 8.81
C PRO A 618 -25.54 -7.03 10.22
N LYS A 619 -25.82 -7.81 11.27
CA LYS A 619 -25.55 -7.43 12.67
C LYS A 619 -24.05 -7.21 12.97
N TYR A 620 -23.14 -7.84 12.23
CA TYR A 620 -21.69 -7.66 12.39
C TYR A 620 -21.09 -6.58 11.47
N ILE A 621 -21.91 -5.96 10.61
CA ILE A 621 -21.50 -4.91 9.67
C ILE A 621 -22.11 -3.55 10.07
N ILE A 622 -23.41 -3.51 10.35
CA ILE A 622 -24.12 -2.28 10.73
C ILE A 622 -23.68 -1.83 12.13
N ASP A 623 -23.67 -2.77 13.08
CA ASP A 623 -23.36 -2.55 14.48
C ASP A 623 -22.01 -3.23 14.85
N ALA A 624 -21.00 -3.10 13.98
CA ALA A 624 -19.74 -3.87 14.03
C ALA A 624 -18.88 -3.70 15.30
N ASP A 625 -19.18 -2.71 16.14
CA ASP A 625 -18.57 -2.48 17.44
C ASP A 625 -19.49 -2.81 18.64
N SER A 626 -20.66 -3.42 18.41
CA SER A 626 -21.57 -3.90 19.46
C SER A 626 -21.05 -5.16 20.16
N ASP A 627 -21.40 -5.32 21.44
CA ASP A 627 -21.15 -6.54 22.19
C ASP A 627 -21.89 -7.74 21.58
N GLY A 628 -21.20 -8.89 21.49
CA GLY A 628 -21.65 -10.06 20.74
C GLY A 628 -21.30 -10.04 19.26
N SER A 629 -20.69 -8.96 18.73
CA SER A 629 -20.16 -8.94 17.37
C SER A 629 -19.01 -9.93 17.17
N ILE A 630 -18.90 -10.52 15.98
CA ILE A 630 -17.89 -11.56 15.67
C ILE A 630 -16.96 -11.12 14.55
N ARG A 631 -15.66 -11.43 14.68
CA ARG A 631 -14.61 -11.23 13.67
C ARG A 631 -13.85 -12.53 13.39
N GLY A 632 -13.28 -12.64 12.19
CA GLY A 632 -12.52 -13.80 11.71
C GLY A 632 -13.21 -14.64 10.61
N ALA A 633 -14.50 -14.39 10.32
CA ALA A 633 -15.27 -15.22 9.39
C ALA A 633 -14.72 -15.21 7.95
N GLY A 634 -14.32 -14.05 7.41
CA GLY A 634 -13.67 -13.97 6.10
C GLY A 634 -12.29 -14.64 6.05
N THR A 635 -11.54 -14.59 7.16
CA THR A 635 -10.26 -15.34 7.30
C THR A 635 -10.51 -16.84 7.26
N ALA A 636 -11.55 -17.33 7.94
CA ALA A 636 -11.99 -18.72 7.88
C ALA A 636 -12.47 -19.12 6.48
N ALA A 637 -13.20 -18.24 5.78
CA ALA A 637 -13.67 -18.49 4.42
C ALA A 637 -12.51 -18.67 3.42
N VAL A 638 -11.54 -17.75 3.41
CA VAL A 638 -10.38 -17.84 2.51
C VAL A 638 -9.47 -19.04 2.86
N HIS A 639 -9.31 -19.35 4.14
CA HIS A 639 -8.61 -20.56 4.58
C HIS A 639 -9.31 -21.84 4.09
N GLY A 640 -10.65 -21.92 4.22
CA GLY A 640 -11.44 -23.03 3.73
C GLY A 640 -11.36 -23.20 2.20
N LEU A 641 -11.46 -22.08 1.47
CA LEU A 641 -11.26 -22.03 0.03
C LEU A 641 -9.89 -22.58 -0.36
N ALA A 642 -8.82 -22.07 0.25
CA ALA A 642 -7.45 -22.49 -0.02
C ALA A 642 -7.23 -23.99 0.25
N ARG A 643 -7.79 -24.52 1.34
CA ARG A 643 -7.76 -25.96 1.65
C ARG A 643 -8.49 -26.81 0.59
N TYR A 644 -9.67 -26.38 0.15
CA TYR A 644 -10.45 -27.08 -0.89
C TYR A 644 -9.76 -27.05 -2.25
N LEU A 645 -9.33 -25.86 -2.70
CA LEU A 645 -8.68 -25.66 -3.99
C LEU A 645 -7.33 -26.39 -4.06
N LYS A 646 -6.54 -26.39 -2.97
CA LYS A 646 -5.30 -27.19 -2.85
C LYS A 646 -5.57 -28.69 -3.04
N ASN A 647 -6.64 -29.22 -2.42
CA ASN A 647 -7.04 -30.61 -2.59
C ASN A 647 -7.55 -30.94 -4.01
N LYS A 648 -8.02 -29.95 -4.77
CA LYS A 648 -8.39 -30.06 -6.19
C LYS A 648 -7.20 -29.84 -7.16
N GLY A 649 -5.98 -29.63 -6.65
CA GLY A 649 -4.78 -29.42 -7.46
C GLY A 649 -4.63 -28.01 -8.05
N VAL A 650 -5.39 -27.05 -7.53
CA VAL A 650 -5.28 -25.63 -7.89
C VAL A 650 -4.04 -25.03 -7.21
N LYS A 651 -3.37 -24.10 -7.89
CA LYS A 651 -2.05 -23.57 -7.51
C LYS A 651 -2.11 -22.15 -6.95
N PHE A 652 -3.05 -21.32 -7.41
CA PHE A 652 -3.08 -19.89 -7.11
C PHE A 652 -4.49 -19.36 -6.84
N ILE A 653 -4.60 -18.46 -5.85
CA ILE A 653 -5.78 -17.62 -5.63
C ILE A 653 -5.35 -16.16 -5.72
N HIS A 654 -5.99 -15.39 -6.58
CA HIS A 654 -5.71 -13.99 -6.89
C HIS A 654 -6.69 -13.04 -6.18
N SER A 655 -6.29 -11.79 -5.96
CA SER A 655 -7.12 -10.72 -5.39
C SER A 655 -6.48 -9.36 -5.62
N ASP A 656 -7.26 -8.37 -6.02
CA ASP A 656 -6.85 -6.97 -5.94
C ASP A 656 -7.04 -6.39 -4.54
N VAL A 657 -6.35 -5.28 -4.27
CA VAL A 657 -6.25 -4.62 -2.96
C VAL A 657 -6.10 -3.11 -3.13
N PHE A 658 -6.99 -2.35 -2.49
CA PHE A 658 -7.11 -0.88 -2.62
C PHE A 658 -6.87 -0.11 -1.31
N SER A 659 -6.46 -0.80 -0.24
CA SER A 659 -6.31 -0.18 1.09
C SER A 659 -5.38 -0.99 2.01
N ASP A 660 -4.65 -0.28 2.88
CA ASP A 660 -3.76 -0.86 3.88
C ASP A 660 -4.44 -1.89 4.81
N PRO A 661 -5.68 -1.68 5.32
CA PRO A 661 -6.38 -2.70 6.10
C PRO A 661 -6.60 -3.99 5.31
N SER A 662 -6.91 -3.88 4.02
CA SER A 662 -7.13 -5.02 3.13
C SER A 662 -5.84 -5.77 2.85
N ALA A 663 -4.76 -5.06 2.49
CA ALA A 663 -3.44 -5.62 2.27
C ALA A 663 -2.96 -6.45 3.47
N ARG A 664 -3.06 -5.87 4.67
CA ARG A 664 -2.67 -6.52 5.94
C ARG A 664 -3.48 -7.80 6.21
N VAL A 665 -4.74 -7.88 5.78
CA VAL A 665 -5.56 -9.09 5.87
C VAL A 665 -5.14 -10.14 4.85
N LYS A 666 -4.88 -9.76 3.58
CA LYS A 666 -4.42 -10.69 2.53
C LYS A 666 -3.03 -11.26 2.86
N GLN A 667 -2.10 -10.43 3.34
CA GLN A 667 -0.78 -10.87 3.81
C GLN A 667 -0.86 -11.80 5.03
N LYS A 668 -1.75 -11.53 6.00
CA LYS A 668 -2.02 -12.45 7.12
C LYS A 668 -2.65 -13.77 6.69
N LEU A 669 -3.23 -13.83 5.49
CA LEU A 669 -3.71 -15.06 4.84
C LEU A 669 -2.63 -15.73 3.95
N GLY A 670 -1.42 -15.18 3.88
CA GLY A 670 -0.30 -15.71 3.11
C GLY A 670 -0.22 -15.26 1.65
N PHE A 671 -1.04 -14.28 1.22
CA PHE A 671 -0.93 -13.72 -0.13
C PHE A 671 0.36 -12.91 -0.26
N GLU A 672 1.08 -13.14 -1.36
CA GLU A 672 2.22 -12.35 -1.81
C GLU A 672 1.74 -11.30 -2.82
N HIS A 673 2.43 -10.16 -2.96
CA HIS A 673 2.17 -9.24 -4.07
C HIS A 673 2.81 -9.83 -5.34
N ASP A 674 2.11 -9.86 -6.48
CA ASP A 674 2.71 -10.25 -7.77
C ASP A 674 3.14 -9.00 -8.54
N GLU A 675 4.33 -9.05 -9.15
CA GLU A 675 4.87 -7.93 -9.92
C GLU A 675 4.25 -7.92 -11.33
N LEU A 676 3.53 -6.83 -11.64
CA LEU A 676 2.91 -6.54 -12.94
C LEU A 676 3.92 -6.06 -14.02
#